data_AF-A0A9D5K5Y1-F1
#
_entry.id   AF-A0A9D5K5Y1-F1
#
_cell.length_a   1.000
_cell.length_b   1.000
_cell.length_c   1.000
_cell.angle_alpha   90.00
_cell.angle_beta   90.00
_cell.angle_gamma   90.00
#
_symmetry.space_group_name_H-M   'P 1'
#
loop_
_entity.id
_entity.type
_entity.pdbx_description
1 polymer ?
#
loop_
_entity_poly.entity_id
_entity_poly.type
_entity_poly.pdbx_seq_one_letter_code
_entity_poly.pdbx_strand_id
1 'polypeptide(L)'
;MNPHNATGTETSEPRRIPRRIYAIVAILALSLTITAAYGVYMTNMVVAGYVPFIDAAMEIRLAVSQAHGEHLALIAGESETTTENVVAFLDDAQWYARAILEGGVGEEGVFVAVRDPSIRSKARRVLADLDRLEENVSTPPANEADERAHLRLKEHNQLLSNIESMTREIEREAKNLVQRRYYQLRTLQIVLLLATVLIGLAVLFLLHAYGRRRTRELELSQKLNMDLAAANRQLQDNERQLRATNQQLGANEQQLRAANQQLRANEQQLRANEQQLRATNQQLQANEQQLRAANEQIRESEKKYRSFVENLPGITFQCDLDLVPLFMHGRVQAITGYSEEEFIRGEQRWDRMILPEDAERIRETAGDLREASHVSLEREYRIVTGNGDVRWVREAIQNVCDYEGRPKLIQGLIIDITKRRQAELALAAEQDRAREYLSIANVMMLALDSEGRVTMINRRGAEILGRREEEIIGVDWSATFIPERCRDSVEESFKRLVRGEMEPGGPHENPVLTASGEERLIGWYSTPLWDEKGAVIGTLSSGEDITERKRAESALATSERRFRSLVQNASDLTMVWRADGAITYVSPSSERLIGREPSELINQSITDLLEREDAENVQRVISGILAKPGRPAVLEWCWSHSDGSSLVFEALANNLLNDPDIGGIVVNARDITRRKNMERELKRRAEFEELTATISGGFVHIVGKEVEEAIDEALNRMGMFMDVDRMYVFVFQESDRIARNSNEWCAEGIPSQKGDLQDLNIEDYPWSLGRLRRGESLVINSVSQIPPEGEKDKGIFVEGGIESLLCIPMRAEGAVIGFVGCDCVENPRSWSEDEIRMVRVVAEVMANGLARKRAEEAVVRERDLVVRLADTTP
;
A
#
# COMPACT_ATOMS: atom_id res chain seq x y z
N MET A 1 -34.23 13.30 -77.05
CA MET A 1 -35.35 14.26 -77.12
C MET A 1 -35.97 14.37 -75.73
N ASN A 2 -36.33 15.60 -75.36
CA ASN A 2 -36.91 16.10 -74.10
C ASN A 2 -36.00 16.31 -72.87
N PRO A 3 -35.65 17.58 -72.61
CA PRO A 3 -35.37 18.13 -71.29
C PRO A 3 -36.59 18.89 -70.74
N HIS A 4 -37.00 18.65 -69.49
CA HIS A 4 -37.54 19.69 -68.60
C HIS A 4 -37.88 19.19 -67.19
N ASN A 5 -37.61 20.09 -66.23
CA ASN A 5 -38.02 20.15 -64.82
C ASN A 5 -37.29 19.18 -63.86
N ALA A 6 -36.89 19.56 -62.64
CA ALA A 6 -37.25 20.71 -61.83
C ALA A 6 -36.11 21.08 -60.86
N THR A 7 -36.04 22.38 -60.57
CA THR A 7 -35.49 22.95 -59.33
C THR A 7 -36.23 22.40 -58.11
N GLY A 8 -35.49 21.86 -57.14
CA GLY A 8 -36.00 21.46 -55.83
C GLY A 8 -34.98 21.81 -54.76
N THR A 9 -35.20 22.93 -54.09
CA THR A 9 -34.49 23.39 -52.90
C THR A 9 -34.80 22.45 -51.73
N GLU A 10 -33.82 21.65 -51.28
CA GLU A 10 -33.91 20.96 -49.99
C GLU A 10 -33.46 21.90 -48.86
N THR A 11 -34.45 22.39 -48.14
CA THR A 11 -34.33 23.05 -46.84
C THR A 11 -33.65 22.13 -45.84
N SER A 12 -32.55 22.59 -45.24
CA SER A 12 -31.89 21.94 -44.11
C SER A 12 -32.78 21.95 -42.86
N GLU A 13 -33.51 20.87 -42.61
CA GLU A 13 -34.09 20.65 -41.28
C GLU A 13 -32.97 20.28 -40.27
N PRO A 14 -32.94 20.91 -39.08
CA PRO A 14 -31.97 20.56 -38.06
C PRO A 14 -32.23 19.14 -37.55
N ARG A 15 -31.17 18.31 -37.57
CA ARG A 15 -31.15 16.93 -37.06
C ARG A 15 -31.74 16.87 -35.64
N ARG A 16 -33.01 16.50 -35.52
CA ARG A 16 -33.64 16.26 -34.22
C ARG A 16 -33.03 15.02 -33.59
N ILE A 17 -32.29 15.23 -32.49
CA ILE A 17 -31.81 14.15 -31.62
C ILE A 17 -33.04 13.32 -31.20
N PRO A 18 -33.02 11.98 -31.36
CA PRO A 18 -34.19 11.15 -31.07
C PRO A 18 -34.60 11.27 -29.60
N ARG A 19 -35.90 11.47 -29.33
CA ARG A 19 -36.50 11.65 -27.99
C ARG A 19 -36.07 10.61 -26.94
N ARG A 20 -35.67 9.41 -27.39
CA ARG A 20 -35.15 8.33 -26.52
C ARG A 20 -33.83 8.69 -25.84
N ILE A 21 -32.99 9.53 -26.44
CA ILE A 21 -31.71 9.96 -25.83
C ILE A 21 -31.99 10.92 -24.66
N TYR A 22 -32.93 11.86 -24.82
CA TYR A 22 -33.34 12.75 -23.73
C TYR A 22 -33.95 11.98 -22.55
N ALA A 23 -34.72 10.93 -22.82
CA ALA A 23 -35.27 10.08 -21.76
C ALA A 23 -34.18 9.34 -20.96
N ILE A 24 -33.15 8.84 -21.62
CA ILE A 24 -32.05 8.13 -20.94
C ILE A 24 -31.19 9.11 -20.12
N VAL A 25 -30.90 10.31 -20.67
CA VAL A 25 -30.19 11.35 -19.93
C VAL A 25 -30.98 11.80 -18.69
N ALA A 26 -32.31 11.94 -18.81
CA ALA A 26 -33.17 12.29 -17.67
C ALA A 26 -33.19 11.20 -16.58
N ILE A 27 -33.23 9.91 -16.95
CA ILE A 27 -33.17 8.80 -16.01
C ILE A 27 -31.81 8.75 -15.28
N LEU A 28 -30.71 8.97 -16.01
CA LEU A 28 -29.37 9.02 -15.42
C LEU A 28 -29.22 10.21 -14.46
N ALA A 29 -29.73 11.38 -14.83
CA ALA A 29 -29.73 12.56 -13.96
C ALA A 29 -30.54 12.31 -12.68
N LEU A 30 -31.74 11.73 -12.80
CA LEU A 30 -32.60 11.40 -11.65
C LEU A 30 -31.93 10.37 -10.72
N SER A 31 -31.27 9.34 -11.27
CA SER A 31 -30.51 8.35 -10.50
C SER A 31 -29.37 9.00 -9.72
N LEU A 32 -28.66 9.96 -10.32
CA LEU A 32 -27.58 10.70 -9.68
C LEU A 32 -28.12 11.55 -8.51
N THR A 33 -29.24 12.24 -8.72
CA THR A 33 -29.89 13.06 -7.68
C THR A 33 -30.38 12.21 -6.51
N ILE A 34 -31.01 11.06 -6.77
CA ILE A 34 -31.47 10.13 -5.72
C ILE A 34 -30.26 9.60 -4.91
N THR A 35 -29.16 9.26 -5.59
CA THR A 35 -27.94 8.77 -4.93
C THR A 35 -27.30 9.83 -4.04
N ALA A 36 -27.29 11.09 -4.50
CA ALA A 36 -26.79 12.22 -3.72
C ALA A 36 -27.67 12.51 -2.48
N ALA A 37 -28.99 12.55 -2.67
CA ALA A 37 -29.95 12.76 -1.59
C ALA A 37 -29.89 11.64 -0.53
N TYR A 38 -29.73 10.39 -0.97
CA TYR A 38 -29.54 9.24 -0.07
C TYR A 38 -28.27 9.38 0.76
N GLY A 39 -27.17 9.88 0.19
CA GLY A 39 -25.93 10.14 0.93
C GLY A 39 -26.09 11.17 2.05
N VAL A 40 -26.80 12.28 1.79
CA VAL A 40 -27.10 13.31 2.80
C VAL A 40 -28.00 12.73 3.90
N TYR A 41 -29.06 12.02 3.53
CA TYR A 41 -29.96 11.37 4.46
C TYR A 41 -29.22 10.40 5.39
N MET A 42 -28.37 9.53 4.84
CA MET A 42 -27.61 8.55 5.61
C MET A 42 -26.56 9.20 6.51
N THR A 43 -25.95 10.31 6.08
CA THR A 43 -25.00 11.08 6.93
C THR A 43 -25.72 11.65 8.14
N ASN A 44 -26.88 12.29 7.93
CA ASN A 44 -27.69 12.82 9.02
C ASN A 44 -28.18 11.72 9.97
N MET A 45 -28.53 10.54 9.45
CA MET A 45 -28.95 9.39 10.26
C MET A 45 -27.82 8.86 11.15
N VAL A 46 -26.57 8.83 10.67
CA VAL A 46 -25.42 8.41 11.47
C VAL A 46 -25.06 9.46 12.53
N VAL A 47 -25.11 10.75 12.18
CA VAL A 47 -24.83 11.82 13.14
C VAL A 47 -25.88 11.84 14.25
N ALA A 48 -27.17 11.84 13.90
CA ALA A 48 -28.27 11.84 14.86
C ALA A 48 -28.35 10.58 15.72
N GLY A 49 -27.81 9.45 15.24
CA GLY A 49 -27.86 8.18 15.96
C GLY A 49 -26.75 7.98 16.99
N TYR A 50 -25.63 8.73 16.93
CA TYR A 50 -24.44 8.41 17.73
C TYR A 50 -23.76 9.57 18.44
N VAL A 51 -23.96 10.82 17.99
CA VAL A 51 -23.47 12.01 18.70
C VAL A 51 -24.00 12.09 20.14
N PRO A 52 -25.30 11.82 20.40
CA PRO A 52 -25.82 11.82 21.77
C PRO A 52 -25.12 10.85 22.74
N PHE A 53 -24.47 9.78 22.27
CA PHE A 53 -23.72 8.88 23.17
C PHE A 53 -22.36 9.44 23.58
N ILE A 54 -21.74 10.21 22.69
CA ILE A 54 -20.47 10.89 22.98
C ILE A 54 -20.74 11.98 24.02
N ASP A 55 -21.84 12.71 23.83
CA ASP A 55 -22.29 13.76 24.73
C ASP A 55 -22.66 13.17 26.10
N ALA A 56 -23.48 12.10 26.14
CA ALA A 56 -23.78 11.41 27.40
C ALA A 56 -22.53 10.91 28.14
N ALA A 57 -21.52 10.38 27.45
CA ALA A 57 -20.28 9.93 28.07
C ALA A 57 -19.43 11.10 28.62
N MET A 58 -19.53 12.28 27.99
CA MET A 58 -18.88 13.50 28.46
C MET A 58 -19.59 14.05 29.70
N GLU A 59 -20.92 14.10 29.67
CA GLU A 59 -21.75 14.57 30.79
C GLU A 59 -21.59 13.70 32.04
N ILE A 60 -21.53 12.37 31.89
CA ILE A 60 -21.22 11.47 33.02
C ILE A 60 -19.90 11.86 33.69
N ARG A 61 -18.86 12.17 32.92
CA ARG A 61 -17.55 12.55 33.50
C ARG A 61 -17.58 13.93 34.14
N LEU A 62 -18.29 14.88 33.54
CA LEU A 62 -18.45 16.23 34.10
C LEU A 62 -19.15 16.15 35.46
N ALA A 63 -20.29 15.48 35.50
CA ALA A 63 -21.09 15.28 36.69
C ALA A 63 -20.33 14.50 37.78
N VAL A 64 -19.59 13.44 37.42
CA VAL A 64 -18.74 12.70 38.37
C VAL A 64 -17.57 13.53 38.90
N SER A 65 -16.97 14.38 38.05
CA SER A 65 -15.91 15.30 38.47
C SER A 65 -16.43 16.36 39.44
N GLN A 66 -17.62 16.90 39.19
CA GLN A 66 -18.29 17.86 40.09
C GLN A 66 -18.67 17.19 41.42
N ALA A 67 -19.26 15.99 41.37
CA ALA A 67 -19.55 15.18 42.55
C ALA A 67 -18.28 14.92 43.39
N HIS A 68 -17.15 14.63 42.75
CA HIS A 68 -15.89 14.43 43.46
C HIS A 68 -15.39 15.71 44.13
N GLY A 69 -15.46 16.85 43.46
CA GLY A 69 -15.09 18.16 44.00
C GLY A 69 -15.91 18.51 45.24
N GLU A 70 -17.23 18.40 45.15
CA GLU A 70 -18.14 18.64 46.29
C GLU A 70 -17.91 17.62 47.42
N HIS A 71 -17.64 16.35 47.11
CA HIS A 71 -17.34 15.36 48.14
C HIS A 71 -16.05 15.68 48.91
N LEU A 72 -15.02 16.23 48.24
CA LEU A 72 -13.79 16.69 48.90
C LEU A 72 -14.04 17.92 49.77
N ALA A 73 -14.86 18.88 49.31
CA ALA A 73 -15.27 20.05 50.09
C ALA A 73 -16.06 19.64 51.35
N LEU A 74 -16.95 18.65 51.22
CA LEU A 74 -17.71 18.06 52.33
C LEU A 74 -16.78 17.41 53.37
N ILE A 75 -15.74 16.68 52.93
CA ILE A 75 -14.73 16.09 53.82
C ILE A 75 -13.88 17.17 54.50
N ALA A 76 -13.58 18.28 53.80
CA ALA A 76 -12.82 19.40 54.34
C ALA A 76 -13.60 20.27 55.35
N GLY A 77 -14.93 20.07 55.46
CA GLY A 77 -15.79 20.77 56.39
C GLY A 77 -16.19 22.18 55.94
N GLU A 78 -16.22 22.44 54.63
CA GLU A 78 -16.71 23.69 54.08
C GLU A 78 -18.23 23.84 54.30
N SER A 79 -18.68 25.01 54.78
CA SER A 79 -20.04 25.19 55.31
C SER A 79 -21.16 25.26 54.26
N GLU A 80 -20.81 25.39 52.98
CA GLU A 80 -21.78 25.56 51.88
C GLU A 80 -22.13 24.24 51.16
N THR A 81 -21.35 23.18 51.38
CA THR A 81 -21.55 21.89 50.69
C THR A 81 -22.29 20.89 51.56
N THR A 82 -23.33 20.26 51.01
CA THR A 82 -24.11 19.20 51.66
C THR A 82 -23.96 17.88 50.94
N THR A 83 -24.26 16.76 51.62
CA THR A 83 -24.36 15.44 50.98
C THR A 83 -25.38 15.44 49.83
N GLU A 84 -26.45 16.24 49.94
CA GLU A 84 -27.47 16.40 48.89
C GLU A 84 -26.88 16.98 47.58
N ASN A 85 -25.94 17.93 47.65
CA ASN A 85 -25.28 18.47 46.46
C ASN A 85 -24.46 17.40 45.72
N VAL A 86 -23.74 16.55 46.45
CA VAL A 86 -22.94 15.47 45.86
C VAL A 86 -23.85 14.44 45.19
N VAL A 87 -24.95 14.06 45.85
CA VAL A 87 -25.92 13.09 45.31
C VAL A 87 -26.61 13.62 44.06
N ALA A 88 -26.96 14.91 44.00
CA ALA A 88 -27.57 15.52 42.81
C ALA A 88 -26.70 15.35 41.55
N PHE A 89 -25.38 15.57 41.64
CA PHE A 89 -24.47 15.33 40.52
C PHE A 89 -24.34 13.84 40.16
N LEU A 90 -24.45 12.93 41.12
CA LEU A 90 -24.44 11.49 40.85
C LEU A 90 -25.74 11.03 40.17
N ASP A 91 -26.88 11.60 40.55
CA ASP A 91 -28.17 11.35 39.90
C ASP A 91 -28.15 11.75 38.42
N ASP A 92 -27.54 12.90 38.10
CA ASP A 92 -27.35 13.33 36.71
C ASP A 92 -26.48 12.33 35.93
N ALA A 93 -25.34 11.92 36.50
CA ALA A 93 -24.46 10.91 35.90
C ALA A 93 -25.19 9.56 35.68
N GLN A 94 -26.02 9.13 36.64
CA GLN A 94 -26.81 7.91 36.51
C GLN A 94 -27.88 8.05 35.42
N TRP A 95 -28.50 9.22 35.30
CA TRP A 95 -29.48 9.49 34.26
C TRP A 95 -28.87 9.33 32.87
N TYR A 96 -27.70 9.94 32.61
CA TYR A 96 -27.00 9.80 31.32
C TYR A 96 -26.56 8.34 31.06
N ALA A 97 -26.11 7.62 32.09
CA ALA A 97 -25.77 6.20 31.96
C ALA A 97 -27.01 5.33 31.60
N ARG A 98 -28.19 5.64 32.16
CA ARG A 98 -29.47 5.00 31.79
C ARG A 98 -29.92 5.42 30.38
N ALA A 99 -29.76 6.68 30.00
CA ALA A 99 -30.09 7.18 28.67
C ALA A 99 -29.31 6.44 27.57
N ILE A 100 -28.05 6.05 27.81
CA ILE A 100 -27.28 5.19 26.88
C ILE A 100 -27.93 3.80 26.71
N LEU A 101 -28.51 3.25 27.77
CA LEU A 101 -29.07 1.88 27.80
C LEU A 101 -30.51 1.80 27.29
N GLU A 102 -31.33 2.79 27.59
CA GLU A 102 -32.79 2.77 27.42
C GLU A 102 -33.30 3.85 26.47
N GLY A 103 -32.47 4.85 26.17
CA GLY A 103 -32.89 6.08 25.51
C GLY A 103 -33.59 7.02 26.49
N GLY A 104 -33.85 8.25 26.06
CA GLY A 104 -34.44 9.28 26.90
C GLY A 104 -34.46 10.65 26.23
N VAL A 105 -35.04 11.64 26.89
CA VAL A 105 -35.01 13.04 26.45
C VAL A 105 -34.37 13.84 27.58
N GLY A 106 -33.19 14.41 27.31
CA GLY A 106 -32.46 15.27 28.23
C GLY A 106 -32.36 16.69 27.70
N GLU A 107 -31.68 17.57 28.43
CA GLU A 107 -31.51 18.97 28.04
C GLU A 107 -30.77 19.12 26.70
N GLU A 108 -29.84 18.22 26.40
CA GLU A 108 -29.06 18.23 25.16
C GLU A 108 -29.78 17.59 23.95
N GLY A 109 -30.93 16.94 24.16
CA GLY A 109 -31.76 16.38 23.08
C GLY A 109 -32.26 14.95 23.32
N VAL A 110 -32.56 14.26 22.22
CA VAL A 110 -33.15 12.91 22.25
C VAL A 110 -32.06 11.85 22.15
N PHE A 111 -31.95 11.02 23.19
CA PHE A 111 -31.06 9.87 23.25
C PHE A 111 -31.79 8.62 22.77
N VAL A 112 -31.23 7.93 21.79
CA VAL A 112 -31.72 6.63 21.32
C VAL A 112 -30.95 5.53 22.04
N ALA A 113 -31.58 4.44 22.46
CA ALA A 113 -30.87 3.34 23.13
C ALA A 113 -29.76 2.73 22.25
N VAL A 114 -28.54 2.59 22.80
CA VAL A 114 -27.43 1.97 22.06
C VAL A 114 -27.70 0.47 21.85
N ARG A 115 -27.54 0.00 20.62
CA ARG A 115 -27.71 -1.43 20.27
C ARG A 115 -26.43 -2.24 20.34
N ASP A 116 -25.28 -1.59 20.43
CA ASP A 116 -23.97 -2.26 20.45
C ASP A 116 -23.77 -2.99 21.79
N PRO A 117 -23.54 -4.33 21.79
CA PRO A 117 -23.40 -5.11 23.03
C PRO A 117 -22.23 -4.67 23.91
N SER A 118 -21.14 -4.20 23.30
CA SER A 118 -19.94 -3.78 24.03
C SER A 118 -20.22 -2.51 24.83
N ILE A 119 -20.76 -1.49 24.15
CA ILE A 119 -21.11 -0.21 24.79
C ILE A 119 -22.16 -0.42 25.88
N ARG A 120 -23.19 -1.26 25.64
CA ARG A 120 -24.19 -1.60 26.66
C ARG A 120 -23.58 -2.26 27.90
N SER A 121 -22.62 -3.18 27.72
CA SER A 121 -22.00 -3.86 28.85
C SER A 121 -21.21 -2.88 29.73
N LYS A 122 -20.53 -1.92 29.11
CA LYS A 122 -19.76 -0.88 29.81
C LYS A 122 -20.70 0.11 30.50
N ALA A 123 -21.73 0.60 29.82
CA ALA A 123 -22.71 1.52 30.41
C ALA A 123 -23.40 0.91 31.64
N ARG A 124 -23.72 -0.40 31.62
CA ARG A 124 -24.26 -1.10 32.81
C ARG A 124 -23.29 -1.13 33.99
N ARG A 125 -22.00 -1.33 33.73
CA ARG A 125 -20.99 -1.38 34.78
C ARG A 125 -20.67 0.04 35.29
N VAL A 126 -20.73 1.07 34.44
CA VAL A 126 -20.66 2.48 34.88
C VAL A 126 -21.82 2.80 35.82
N LEU A 127 -23.05 2.43 35.44
CA LEU A 127 -24.23 2.63 36.30
C LEU A 127 -24.07 1.92 37.65
N ALA A 128 -23.59 0.68 37.66
CA ALA A 128 -23.36 -0.06 38.91
C ALA A 128 -22.25 0.55 39.79
N ASP A 129 -21.21 1.13 39.18
CA ASP A 129 -20.14 1.81 39.93
C ASP A 129 -20.62 3.18 40.46
N LEU A 130 -21.51 3.88 39.73
CA LEU A 130 -22.17 5.10 40.19
C LEU A 130 -23.10 4.85 41.38
N ASP A 131 -23.92 3.80 41.33
CA ASP A 131 -24.80 3.40 42.44
C ASP A 131 -23.98 3.13 43.72
N ARG A 132 -22.81 2.49 43.58
CA ARG A 132 -21.88 2.24 44.71
C ARG A 132 -21.21 3.52 45.22
N LEU A 133 -20.93 4.46 44.33
CA LEU A 133 -20.35 5.75 44.71
C LEU A 133 -21.34 6.56 45.56
N GLU A 134 -22.61 6.56 45.17
CA GLU A 134 -23.69 7.22 45.91
C GLU A 134 -23.90 6.58 47.30
N GLU A 135 -23.85 5.24 47.40
CA GLU A 135 -23.95 4.52 48.68
C GLU A 135 -22.80 4.89 49.65
N ASN A 136 -21.58 5.05 49.11
CA ASN A 136 -20.41 5.47 49.86
C ASN A 136 -20.52 6.91 50.39
N VAL A 137 -21.12 7.81 49.60
CA VAL A 137 -21.33 9.22 49.98
C VAL A 137 -22.47 9.38 50.98
N SER A 138 -23.52 8.57 50.85
CA SER A 138 -24.74 8.65 51.67
C SER A 138 -24.61 8.03 53.07
N THR A 139 -23.53 7.30 53.35
CA THR A 139 -23.27 6.68 54.65
C THR A 139 -22.32 7.54 55.51
N PRO A 140 -22.82 8.24 56.55
CA PRO A 140 -21.99 9.17 57.32
C PRO A 140 -20.85 8.45 58.08
N PRO A 141 -19.73 9.14 58.36
CA PRO A 141 -18.64 8.58 59.15
C PRO A 141 -19.08 8.46 60.61
N ALA A 142 -19.63 7.32 60.99
CA ALA A 142 -19.89 7.01 62.38
C ALA A 142 -18.54 6.83 63.11
N ASN A 143 -18.05 7.83 63.85
CA ASN A 143 -16.96 7.76 64.85
C ASN A 143 -16.00 6.55 64.74
N GLU A 144 -15.37 6.35 63.58
CA GLU A 144 -14.60 5.14 63.29
C GLU A 144 -13.16 5.51 62.95
N ALA A 145 -12.23 4.77 63.56
CA ALA A 145 -10.78 4.95 63.49
C ALA A 145 -10.25 5.24 62.07
N ASP A 146 -9.22 6.09 62.00
CA ASP A 146 -8.54 6.60 60.79
C ASP A 146 -8.33 5.56 59.67
N GLU A 147 -8.15 4.29 60.02
CA GLU A 147 -7.88 3.20 59.08
C GLU A 147 -9.07 2.84 58.16
N ARG A 148 -10.32 2.90 58.65
CA ARG A 148 -11.52 2.62 57.83
C ARG A 148 -11.88 3.79 56.92
N ALA A 149 -11.64 5.03 57.37
CA ALA A 149 -11.83 6.23 56.55
C ALA A 149 -10.86 6.23 55.34
N HIS A 150 -9.60 5.84 55.56
CA HIS A 150 -8.64 5.68 54.46
C HIS A 150 -9.02 4.59 53.46
N LEU A 151 -9.57 3.45 53.94
CA LEU A 151 -10.02 2.38 53.05
C LEU A 151 -11.20 2.82 52.18
N ARG A 152 -12.20 3.53 52.75
CA ARG A 152 -13.33 4.08 51.98
C ARG A 152 -12.88 5.14 50.97
N LEU A 153 -11.98 6.04 51.33
CA LEU A 153 -11.44 7.04 50.40
C LEU A 153 -10.69 6.36 49.24
N LYS A 154 -9.98 5.26 49.52
CA LYS A 154 -9.31 4.46 48.49
C LYS A 154 -10.30 3.76 47.57
N GLU A 155 -11.38 3.19 48.10
CA GLU A 155 -12.48 2.59 47.32
C GLU A 155 -13.21 3.65 46.48
N HIS A 156 -13.48 4.83 47.04
CA HIS A 156 -14.05 5.99 46.35
C HIS A 156 -13.22 6.41 45.14
N ASN A 157 -11.91 6.62 45.33
CA ASN A 157 -11.00 6.98 44.24
C ASN A 157 -10.86 5.88 43.19
N GLN A 158 -10.95 4.61 43.59
CA GLN A 158 -10.92 3.48 42.66
C GLN A 158 -12.18 3.44 41.79
N LEU A 159 -13.37 3.68 42.37
CA LEU A 159 -14.63 3.74 41.63
C LEU A 159 -14.63 4.91 40.64
N LEU A 160 -14.16 6.09 41.04
CA LEU A 160 -14.00 7.25 40.15
C LEU A 160 -13.10 6.92 38.95
N SER A 161 -11.94 6.32 39.21
CA SER A 161 -11.00 5.93 38.14
C SER A 161 -11.61 4.90 37.18
N ASN A 162 -12.38 3.93 37.70
CA ASN A 162 -13.08 2.95 36.88
C ASN A 162 -14.15 3.60 36.00
N ILE A 163 -14.97 4.49 36.57
CA ILE A 163 -16.02 5.23 35.85
C ILE A 163 -15.40 6.09 34.74
N GLU A 164 -14.34 6.85 35.04
CA GLU A 164 -13.62 7.64 34.03
C GLU A 164 -13.04 6.78 32.92
N SER A 165 -12.39 5.66 33.28
CA SER A 165 -11.78 4.77 32.28
C SER A 165 -12.85 4.18 31.37
N MET A 166 -13.95 3.73 31.92
CA MET A 166 -15.02 3.08 31.16
C MET A 166 -15.82 4.06 30.31
N THR A 167 -16.08 5.27 30.80
CA THR A 167 -16.74 6.33 30.00
C THR A 167 -15.88 6.77 28.83
N ARG A 168 -14.54 6.87 29.00
CA ARG A 168 -13.60 7.08 27.88
C ARG A 168 -13.62 5.93 26.88
N GLU A 169 -13.74 4.69 27.33
CA GLU A 169 -13.88 3.54 26.43
C GLU A 169 -15.21 3.54 25.67
N ILE A 170 -16.32 3.90 26.32
CA ILE A 170 -17.63 4.09 25.69
C ILE A 170 -17.54 5.15 24.58
N GLU A 171 -16.96 6.30 24.89
CA GLU A 171 -16.76 7.39 23.92
C GLU A 171 -15.91 6.93 22.72
N ARG A 172 -14.80 6.22 23.00
CA ARG A 172 -13.91 5.70 21.96
C ARG A 172 -14.60 4.69 21.07
N GLU A 173 -15.37 3.76 21.63
CA GLU A 173 -16.12 2.77 20.87
C GLU A 173 -17.25 3.42 20.05
N ALA A 174 -17.96 4.39 20.61
CA ALA A 174 -18.97 5.17 19.90
C ALA A 174 -18.35 5.89 18.68
N LYS A 175 -17.22 6.59 18.86
CA LYS A 175 -16.47 7.25 17.77
C LYS A 175 -16.03 6.25 16.70
N ASN A 176 -15.48 5.11 17.10
CA ASN A 176 -15.06 4.06 16.15
C ASN A 176 -16.24 3.47 15.37
N LEU A 177 -17.39 3.30 16.01
CA LEU A 177 -18.59 2.76 15.38
C LEU A 177 -19.19 3.74 14.36
N VAL A 178 -19.24 5.04 14.71
CA VAL A 178 -19.59 6.15 13.79
C VAL A 178 -18.70 6.11 12.57
N GLN A 179 -17.38 6.04 12.79
CA GLN A 179 -16.40 6.06 11.73
C GLN A 179 -16.54 4.84 10.80
N ARG A 180 -16.71 3.63 11.36
CA ARG A 180 -16.95 2.41 10.56
C ARG A 180 -18.24 2.49 9.74
N ARG A 181 -19.35 2.94 10.34
CA ARG A 181 -20.64 3.08 9.64
C ARG A 181 -20.56 4.15 8.55
N TYR A 182 -19.93 5.28 8.84
CA TYR A 182 -19.68 6.34 7.89
C TYR A 182 -18.88 5.84 6.68
N TYR A 183 -17.77 5.11 6.91
CA TYR A 183 -16.98 4.55 5.80
C TYR A 183 -17.76 3.52 4.99
N GLN A 184 -18.47 2.57 5.62
CA GLN A 184 -19.27 1.58 4.90
C GLN A 184 -20.32 2.24 3.99
N LEU A 185 -21.02 3.25 4.51
CA LEU A 185 -22.05 3.98 3.76
C LEU A 185 -21.44 4.83 2.64
N ARG A 186 -20.31 5.48 2.90
CA ARG A 186 -19.59 6.26 1.89
C ARG A 186 -19.04 5.37 0.77
N THR A 187 -18.50 4.19 1.10
CA THR A 187 -18.08 3.20 0.09
C THR A 187 -19.26 2.73 -0.75
N LEU A 188 -20.40 2.42 -0.13
CA LEU A 188 -21.61 2.03 -0.86
C LEU A 188 -22.08 3.15 -1.80
N GLN A 189 -22.08 4.40 -1.34
CA GLN A 189 -22.43 5.58 -2.15
C GLN A 189 -21.48 5.75 -3.35
N ILE A 190 -20.17 5.58 -3.15
CA ILE A 190 -19.17 5.65 -4.22
C ILE A 190 -19.40 4.54 -5.24
N VAL A 191 -19.69 3.31 -4.79
CA VAL A 191 -20.00 2.18 -5.69
C VAL A 191 -21.26 2.45 -6.52
N LEU A 192 -22.32 3.00 -5.91
CA LEU A 192 -23.56 3.39 -6.61
C LEU A 192 -23.31 4.50 -7.65
N LEU A 193 -22.49 5.51 -7.32
CA LEU A 193 -22.09 6.56 -8.25
C LEU A 193 -21.28 6.00 -9.42
N LEU A 194 -20.27 5.15 -9.15
CA LEU A 194 -19.46 4.50 -10.17
C LEU A 194 -20.30 3.60 -11.08
N ALA A 195 -21.23 2.82 -10.53
CA ALA A 195 -22.15 2.01 -11.30
C ALA A 195 -23.01 2.87 -12.23
N THR A 196 -23.53 4.00 -11.75
CA THR A 196 -24.33 4.94 -12.56
C THR A 196 -23.50 5.54 -13.71
N VAL A 197 -22.24 5.91 -13.45
CA VAL A 197 -21.32 6.43 -14.48
C VAL A 197 -20.97 5.35 -15.50
N LEU A 198 -20.67 4.12 -15.06
CA LEU A 198 -20.36 2.99 -15.94
C LEU A 198 -21.55 2.62 -16.84
N ILE A 199 -22.78 2.63 -16.30
CA ILE A 199 -24.00 2.46 -17.10
C ILE A 199 -24.13 3.58 -18.13
N GLY A 200 -23.86 4.84 -17.74
CA GLY A 200 -23.83 5.97 -18.66
C GLY A 200 -22.82 5.81 -19.80
N LEU A 201 -21.59 5.38 -19.48
CA LEU A 201 -20.53 5.10 -20.46
C LEU A 201 -20.87 3.93 -21.38
N ALA A 202 -21.46 2.85 -20.84
CA ALA A 202 -21.91 1.71 -21.63
C ALA A 202 -23.02 2.11 -22.62
N VAL A 203 -23.96 2.96 -22.20
CA VAL A 203 -24.99 3.52 -23.09
C VAL A 203 -24.37 4.40 -24.16
N LEU A 204 -23.42 5.28 -23.81
CA LEU A 204 -22.67 6.11 -24.77
C LEU A 204 -21.91 5.25 -25.80
N PHE A 205 -21.26 4.19 -25.33
CA PHE A 205 -20.56 3.25 -26.19
C PHE A 205 -21.51 2.51 -27.12
N LEU A 206 -22.67 2.03 -26.62
CA LEU A 206 -23.71 1.39 -27.44
C LEU A 206 -24.29 2.36 -28.48
N LEU A 207 -24.51 3.62 -28.13
CA LEU A 207 -24.95 4.66 -29.06
C LEU A 207 -23.89 4.95 -30.13
N HIS A 208 -22.62 5.02 -29.75
CA HIS A 208 -21.51 5.21 -30.69
C HIS A 208 -21.33 4.00 -31.61
N ALA A 209 -21.44 2.79 -31.08
CA ALA A 209 -21.37 1.54 -31.82
C ALA A 209 -22.55 1.40 -32.80
N TYR A 210 -23.76 1.78 -32.39
CA TYR A 210 -24.94 1.85 -33.26
C TYR A 210 -24.74 2.87 -34.39
N GLY A 211 -24.19 4.05 -34.08
CA GLY A 211 -23.82 5.06 -35.08
C GLY A 211 -22.83 4.52 -36.11
N ARG A 212 -21.73 3.89 -35.66
CA ARG A 212 -20.72 3.26 -36.54
C ARG A 212 -21.27 2.11 -37.37
N ARG A 213 -22.15 1.28 -36.79
CA ARG A 213 -22.77 0.16 -37.50
C ARG A 213 -23.65 0.67 -38.63
N ARG A 214 -24.39 1.77 -38.41
CA ARG A 214 -25.24 2.37 -39.43
C ARG A 214 -24.43 3.02 -40.57
N THR A 215 -23.31 3.69 -40.27
CA THR A 215 -22.41 4.19 -41.33
C THR A 215 -21.74 3.05 -42.09
N ARG A 216 -21.31 1.99 -41.40
CA ARG A 216 -20.77 0.80 -42.06
C ARG A 216 -21.80 0.07 -42.91
N GLU A 217 -23.04 -0.05 -42.50
CA GLU A 217 -24.10 -0.68 -43.32
C GLU A 217 -24.39 0.14 -44.60
N LEU A 218 -24.30 1.47 -44.53
CA LEU A 218 -24.39 2.36 -45.70
C LEU A 218 -23.18 2.20 -46.64
N GLU A 219 -21.96 2.17 -46.10
CA GLU A 219 -20.72 1.97 -46.87
C GLU A 219 -20.63 0.54 -47.46
N LEU A 220 -21.04 -0.48 -46.71
CA LEU A 220 -21.05 -1.87 -47.15
C LEU A 220 -22.10 -2.10 -48.24
N SER A 221 -23.26 -1.44 -48.16
CA SER A 221 -24.27 -1.49 -49.23
C SER A 221 -23.78 -0.83 -50.53
N GLN A 222 -23.05 0.28 -50.43
CA GLN A 222 -22.41 0.92 -51.59
C GLN A 222 -21.27 0.07 -52.16
N LYS A 223 -20.43 -0.51 -51.29
CA LYS A 223 -19.31 -1.35 -51.68
C LYS A 223 -19.77 -2.68 -52.27
N LEU A 224 -20.81 -3.31 -51.72
CA LEU A 224 -21.41 -4.55 -52.25
C LEU A 224 -22.00 -4.32 -53.64
N ASN A 225 -22.62 -3.17 -53.91
CA ASN A 225 -23.11 -2.83 -55.25
C ASN A 225 -21.96 -2.59 -56.26
N MET A 226 -20.83 -2.03 -55.83
CA MET A 226 -19.63 -1.91 -56.67
C MET A 226 -18.91 -3.24 -56.90
N ASP A 227 -18.76 -4.05 -55.86
CA ASP A 227 -18.09 -5.36 -55.92
C ASP A 227 -18.92 -6.37 -56.73
N LEU A 228 -20.26 -6.31 -56.68
CA LEU A 228 -21.14 -7.12 -57.56
C LEU A 228 -20.98 -6.73 -59.04
N ALA A 229 -20.76 -5.44 -59.34
CA ALA A 229 -20.50 -4.96 -60.69
C ALA A 229 -19.06 -5.26 -61.19
N ALA A 230 -18.11 -5.44 -60.29
CA ALA A 230 -16.74 -5.86 -60.60
C ALA A 230 -16.64 -7.39 -60.76
N ALA A 231 -17.27 -8.16 -59.86
CA ALA A 231 -17.32 -9.62 -59.90
C ALA A 231 -18.02 -10.13 -61.17
N ASN A 232 -19.11 -9.47 -61.62
CA ASN A 232 -19.76 -9.81 -62.89
C ASN A 232 -18.85 -9.59 -64.13
N ARG A 233 -17.94 -8.61 -64.09
CA ARG A 233 -16.95 -8.40 -65.17
C ARG A 233 -15.84 -9.45 -65.11
N GLN A 234 -15.36 -9.78 -63.91
CA GLN A 234 -14.29 -10.75 -63.73
C GLN A 234 -14.74 -12.19 -64.02
N LEU A 235 -16.01 -12.54 -63.78
CA LEU A 235 -16.60 -13.82 -64.19
C LEU A 235 -16.61 -13.98 -65.71
N GLN A 236 -16.92 -12.93 -66.47
CA GLN A 236 -16.90 -12.95 -67.94
C GLN A 236 -15.48 -13.10 -68.52
N ASP A 237 -14.47 -12.52 -67.86
CA ASP A 237 -13.07 -12.67 -68.29
C ASP A 237 -12.48 -14.02 -67.89
N ASN A 238 -12.82 -14.55 -66.70
CA ASN A 238 -12.39 -15.88 -66.26
C ASN A 238 -13.01 -17.00 -67.13
N GLU A 239 -14.25 -16.87 -67.58
CA GLU A 239 -14.86 -17.81 -68.54
C GLU A 239 -14.11 -17.85 -69.88
N ARG A 240 -13.52 -16.72 -70.32
CA ARG A 240 -12.70 -16.65 -71.54
C ARG A 240 -11.33 -17.30 -71.34
N GLN A 241 -10.69 -17.09 -70.18
CA GLN A 241 -9.41 -17.73 -69.86
C GLN A 241 -9.53 -19.25 -69.67
N LEU A 242 -10.57 -19.73 -68.99
CA LEU A 242 -10.80 -21.17 -68.79
C LEU A 242 -10.97 -21.93 -70.11
N ARG A 243 -11.60 -21.31 -71.13
CA ARG A 243 -11.70 -21.89 -72.48
C ARG A 243 -10.34 -22.00 -73.18
N ALA A 244 -9.44 -21.04 -72.96
CA ALA A 244 -8.09 -21.07 -73.52
C ALA A 244 -7.18 -22.09 -72.79
N THR A 245 -7.25 -22.17 -71.46
CA THR A 245 -6.44 -23.11 -70.66
C THR A 245 -6.85 -24.57 -70.86
N ASN A 246 -8.15 -24.85 -71.05
CA ASN A 246 -8.62 -26.21 -71.37
C ASN A 246 -8.15 -26.73 -72.74
N GLN A 247 -7.90 -25.85 -73.71
CA GLN A 247 -7.29 -26.25 -74.99
C GLN A 247 -5.79 -26.59 -74.84
N GLN A 248 -5.10 -25.97 -73.87
CA GLN A 248 -3.67 -26.16 -73.62
C GLN A 248 -3.38 -27.42 -72.77
N LEU A 249 -4.27 -27.78 -71.83
CA LEU A 249 -4.16 -29.01 -71.05
C LEU A 249 -4.29 -30.29 -71.92
N GLY A 250 -5.13 -30.26 -72.96
CA GLY A 250 -5.29 -31.39 -73.88
C GLY A 250 -4.03 -31.73 -74.69
N ALA A 251 -3.14 -30.76 -74.93
CA ALA A 251 -1.87 -30.97 -75.62
C ALA A 251 -0.79 -31.57 -74.68
N ASN A 252 -0.80 -31.21 -73.39
CA ASN A 252 0.17 -31.70 -72.40
C ASN A 252 -0.12 -33.16 -71.96
N GLU A 253 -1.38 -33.60 -71.93
CA GLU A 253 -1.74 -35.00 -71.62
C GLU A 253 -1.23 -36.00 -72.66
N GLN A 254 -1.07 -35.60 -73.92
CA GLN A 254 -0.52 -36.47 -74.97
C GLN A 254 1.00 -36.68 -74.84
N GLN A 255 1.75 -35.69 -74.33
CA GLN A 255 3.19 -35.82 -74.07
C GLN A 255 3.51 -36.69 -72.85
N LEU A 256 2.67 -36.65 -71.80
CA LEU A 256 2.90 -37.42 -70.57
C LEU A 256 2.67 -38.93 -70.77
N ARG A 257 1.80 -39.33 -71.71
CA ARG A 257 1.56 -40.74 -72.06
C ARG A 257 2.74 -41.40 -72.76
N ALA A 258 3.52 -40.63 -73.55
CA ALA A 258 4.72 -41.14 -74.23
C ALA A 258 5.89 -41.38 -73.25
N ALA A 259 6.07 -40.53 -72.23
CA ALA A 259 7.13 -40.67 -71.23
C ALA A 259 6.92 -41.90 -70.29
N ASN A 260 5.67 -42.24 -69.98
CA ASN A 260 5.33 -43.35 -69.07
C ASN A 260 5.54 -44.76 -69.67
N GLN A 261 5.56 -44.90 -71.00
CA GLN A 261 5.86 -46.19 -71.64
C GLN A 261 7.35 -46.55 -71.58
N GLN A 262 8.23 -45.54 -71.51
CA GLN A 262 9.68 -45.73 -71.51
C GLN A 262 10.24 -46.13 -70.14
N LEU A 263 9.56 -45.74 -69.04
CA LEU A 263 9.95 -46.13 -67.68
C LEU A 263 9.72 -47.62 -67.40
N ARG A 264 8.63 -48.20 -67.94
CA ARG A 264 8.25 -49.61 -67.70
C ARG A 264 9.19 -50.62 -68.35
N ALA A 265 9.91 -50.22 -69.41
CA ALA A 265 10.89 -51.08 -70.08
C ALA A 265 12.18 -51.26 -69.23
N ASN A 266 12.56 -50.27 -68.43
CA ASN A 266 13.79 -50.30 -67.63
C ASN A 266 13.67 -51.17 -66.36
N GLU A 267 12.47 -51.28 -65.76
CA GLU A 267 12.26 -52.07 -64.54
C GLU A 267 12.34 -53.59 -64.76
N GLN A 268 12.03 -54.08 -65.96
CA GLN A 268 12.09 -55.51 -66.26
C GLN A 268 13.52 -56.04 -66.41
N GLN A 269 14.46 -55.19 -66.80
CA GLN A 269 15.86 -55.58 -67.05
C GLN A 269 16.68 -55.71 -65.74
N LEU A 270 16.27 -55.03 -64.67
CA LEU A 270 16.96 -55.08 -63.37
C LEU A 270 16.68 -56.40 -62.61
N ARG A 271 15.48 -56.97 -62.75
CA ARG A 271 15.07 -58.20 -62.03
C ARG A 271 15.72 -59.48 -62.55
N ALA A 272 16.19 -59.50 -63.81
CA ALA A 272 16.85 -60.66 -64.39
C ALA A 272 18.30 -60.84 -63.90
N ASN A 273 18.99 -59.76 -63.54
CA ASN A 273 20.40 -59.80 -63.12
C ASN A 273 20.62 -60.27 -61.67
N GLU A 274 19.64 -60.13 -60.78
CA GLU A 274 19.78 -60.52 -59.37
C GLU A 274 19.69 -62.03 -59.11
N GLN A 275 18.98 -62.79 -59.96
CA GLN A 275 18.79 -64.23 -59.76
C GLN A 275 20.01 -65.07 -60.20
N GLN A 276 20.83 -64.57 -61.12
CA GLN A 276 21.99 -65.31 -61.65
C GLN A 276 23.24 -65.22 -60.74
N LEU A 277 23.32 -64.23 -59.84
CA LEU A 277 24.47 -64.02 -58.96
C LEU A 277 24.44 -64.86 -57.66
N ARG A 278 23.27 -65.35 -57.24
CA ARG A 278 23.10 -66.08 -55.97
C ARG A 278 23.40 -67.59 -56.06
N ALA A 279 23.25 -68.21 -57.23
CA ALA A 279 23.38 -69.67 -57.38
C ALA A 279 24.84 -70.16 -57.56
N THR A 280 25.76 -69.32 -58.04
CA THR A 280 27.12 -69.77 -58.43
C THR A 280 28.15 -69.63 -57.30
N ASN A 281 27.89 -68.81 -56.27
CA ASN A 281 28.87 -68.50 -55.20
C ASN A 281 28.85 -69.48 -54.01
N GLN A 282 27.76 -70.25 -53.83
CA GLN A 282 27.59 -71.10 -52.63
C GLN A 282 28.21 -72.51 -52.77
N GLN A 283 28.46 -73.01 -53.98
CA GLN A 283 28.90 -74.40 -54.17
C GLN A 283 30.44 -74.58 -54.19
N LEU A 284 31.21 -73.53 -54.50
CA LEU A 284 32.66 -73.64 -54.75
C LEU A 284 33.55 -73.31 -53.52
N GLN A 285 33.05 -72.57 -52.52
CA GLN A 285 33.81 -72.23 -51.32
C GLN A 285 33.83 -73.34 -50.25
N ALA A 286 32.84 -74.25 -50.26
CA ALA A 286 32.63 -75.20 -49.15
C ALA A 286 33.60 -76.40 -49.14
N ASN A 287 34.06 -76.89 -50.30
CA ASN A 287 34.79 -78.16 -50.36
C ASN A 287 36.31 -78.05 -50.34
N GLU A 288 36.89 -76.89 -50.66
CA GLU A 288 38.36 -76.74 -50.73
C GLU A 288 39.00 -76.34 -49.38
N GLN A 289 38.22 -75.71 -48.48
CA GLN A 289 38.68 -75.31 -47.15
C GLN A 289 38.73 -76.47 -46.14
N GLN A 290 37.88 -77.49 -46.27
CA GLN A 290 37.76 -78.55 -45.27
C GLN A 290 38.98 -79.48 -45.20
N LEU A 291 39.68 -79.74 -46.30
CA LEU A 291 40.74 -80.75 -46.33
C LEU A 291 42.13 -80.23 -45.92
N ARG A 292 42.40 -78.91 -46.05
CA ARG A 292 43.66 -78.28 -45.59
C ARG A 292 43.61 -77.86 -44.12
N ALA A 293 42.42 -77.55 -43.59
CA ALA A 293 42.22 -77.15 -42.20
C ALA A 293 42.51 -78.28 -41.19
N ALA A 294 42.20 -79.54 -41.53
CA ALA A 294 42.29 -80.66 -40.59
C ALA A 294 43.72 -81.11 -40.23
N ASN A 295 44.68 -81.01 -41.16
CA ASN A 295 46.07 -81.46 -40.92
C ASN A 295 46.96 -80.36 -40.28
N GLU A 296 46.66 -79.09 -40.52
CA GLU A 296 47.27 -77.97 -39.76
C GLU A 296 46.71 -77.92 -38.33
N GLN A 297 45.42 -78.27 -38.13
CA GLN A 297 44.75 -78.31 -36.84
C GLN A 297 45.42 -79.20 -35.80
N ILE A 298 45.92 -80.37 -36.18
CA ILE A 298 46.48 -81.33 -35.20
C ILE A 298 47.83 -80.82 -34.66
N ARG A 299 48.72 -80.33 -35.54
CA ARG A 299 50.05 -79.82 -35.16
C ARG A 299 49.98 -78.43 -34.50
N GLU A 300 49.03 -77.60 -34.90
CA GLU A 300 48.69 -76.38 -34.15
C GLU A 300 48.05 -76.70 -32.80
N SER A 301 47.22 -77.74 -32.66
CA SER A 301 46.55 -78.02 -31.36
C SER A 301 47.55 -78.43 -30.27
N GLU A 302 48.62 -79.15 -30.59
CA GLU A 302 49.62 -79.59 -29.61
C GLU A 302 50.52 -78.43 -29.15
N LYS A 303 50.92 -77.54 -30.08
CA LYS A 303 51.62 -76.28 -29.74
C LYS A 303 50.71 -75.25 -29.07
N LYS A 304 49.44 -75.14 -29.49
CA LYS A 304 48.42 -74.31 -28.84
C LYS A 304 48.13 -74.80 -27.43
N TYR A 305 48.02 -76.11 -27.19
CA TYR A 305 47.74 -76.65 -25.86
C TYR A 305 48.88 -76.35 -24.88
N ARG A 306 50.14 -76.56 -25.29
CA ARG A 306 51.31 -76.24 -24.45
C ARG A 306 51.44 -74.73 -24.20
N SER A 307 51.34 -73.91 -25.24
CA SER A 307 51.38 -72.44 -25.13
C SER A 307 50.18 -71.86 -24.35
N PHE A 308 49.02 -72.50 -24.43
CA PHE A 308 47.82 -72.11 -23.69
C PHE A 308 48.00 -72.35 -22.19
N VAL A 309 48.51 -73.52 -21.80
CA VAL A 309 48.78 -73.84 -20.38
C VAL A 309 49.88 -72.93 -19.80
N GLU A 310 50.95 -72.65 -20.55
CA GLU A 310 52.04 -71.76 -20.13
C GLU A 310 51.61 -70.30 -19.93
N ASN A 311 50.60 -69.82 -20.68
CA ASN A 311 50.12 -68.44 -20.61
C ASN A 311 48.90 -68.24 -19.70
N LEU A 312 48.37 -69.29 -19.07
CA LEU A 312 47.27 -69.14 -18.12
C LEU A 312 47.74 -68.31 -16.90
N PRO A 313 46.98 -67.29 -16.47
CA PRO A 313 47.35 -66.41 -15.35
C PRO A 313 47.11 -67.08 -13.99
N GLY A 314 47.64 -68.28 -13.79
CA GLY A 314 47.43 -69.10 -12.60
C GLY A 314 48.29 -70.37 -12.58
N ILE A 315 47.96 -71.29 -11.67
CA ILE A 315 48.54 -72.62 -11.53
C ILE A 315 47.54 -73.63 -12.04
N THR A 316 47.87 -74.33 -13.11
CA THR A 316 47.14 -75.52 -13.53
C THR A 316 47.72 -76.74 -12.82
N PHE A 317 46.87 -77.62 -12.34
CA PHE A 317 47.33 -78.84 -11.67
C PHE A 317 46.47 -80.03 -12.03
N GLN A 318 47.09 -81.21 -12.01
CA GLN A 318 46.41 -82.49 -11.88
C GLN A 318 46.99 -83.22 -10.69
N CYS A 319 46.15 -83.80 -9.86
CA CYS A 319 46.53 -84.60 -8.70
C CYS A 319 45.79 -85.93 -8.69
N ASP A 320 46.31 -86.87 -7.90
CA ASP A 320 45.56 -88.06 -7.56
C ASP A 320 44.38 -87.73 -6.62
N LEU A 321 43.59 -88.74 -6.27
CA LEU A 321 42.44 -88.58 -5.37
C LEU A 321 42.87 -88.19 -3.94
N ASP A 322 44.14 -88.36 -3.59
CA ASP A 322 44.71 -87.92 -2.31
C ASP A 322 45.20 -86.47 -2.32
N LEU A 323 44.92 -85.74 -3.41
CA LEU A 323 45.35 -84.36 -3.66
C LEU A 323 46.88 -84.23 -3.73
N VAL A 324 47.59 -85.31 -4.04
CA VAL A 324 49.04 -85.29 -4.32
C VAL A 324 49.24 -84.87 -5.78
N PRO A 325 49.99 -83.78 -6.05
CA PRO A 325 50.19 -83.30 -7.42
C PRO A 325 50.92 -84.31 -8.30
N LEU A 326 50.28 -84.72 -9.41
CA LEU A 326 50.87 -85.49 -10.50
C LEU A 326 51.47 -84.55 -11.57
N PHE A 327 50.86 -83.38 -11.70
CA PHE A 327 51.24 -82.32 -12.61
C PHE A 327 50.90 -81.00 -11.95
N MET A 328 51.81 -80.04 -12.01
CA MET A 328 51.55 -78.66 -11.60
C MET A 328 52.39 -77.77 -12.50
N HIS A 329 51.74 -76.82 -13.18
CA HIS A 329 52.43 -75.94 -14.12
C HIS A 329 51.81 -74.55 -14.18
N GLY A 330 52.65 -73.54 -14.41
CA GLY A 330 52.26 -72.15 -14.61
C GLY A 330 52.96 -71.23 -13.63
N ARG A 331 52.20 -70.37 -12.95
CA ARG A 331 52.76 -69.36 -12.01
C ARG A 331 52.97 -69.91 -10.60
N VAL A 332 53.46 -71.14 -10.45
CA VAL A 332 53.55 -71.83 -9.15
C VAL A 332 54.44 -71.06 -8.18
N GLN A 333 55.72 -70.87 -8.52
CA GLN A 333 56.66 -70.14 -7.68
C GLN A 333 56.26 -68.68 -7.45
N ALA A 334 55.69 -68.03 -8.48
CA ALA A 334 55.25 -66.66 -8.37
C ALA A 334 54.08 -66.49 -7.40
N ILE A 335 53.18 -67.47 -7.27
CA ILE A 335 51.98 -67.42 -6.42
C ILE A 335 52.24 -68.00 -5.02
N THR A 336 53.00 -69.08 -4.90
CA THR A 336 53.19 -69.81 -3.62
C THR A 336 54.52 -69.49 -2.93
N GLY A 337 55.54 -69.03 -3.66
CA GLY A 337 56.92 -68.93 -3.19
C GLY A 337 57.73 -70.23 -3.31
N TYR A 338 57.09 -71.35 -3.68
CA TYR A 338 57.71 -72.67 -3.84
C TYR A 338 57.71 -73.09 -5.32
N SER A 339 58.74 -73.79 -5.75
CA SER A 339 58.89 -74.34 -7.11
C SER A 339 57.94 -75.50 -7.41
N GLU A 340 57.69 -75.75 -8.69
CA GLU A 340 56.86 -76.89 -9.16
C GLU A 340 57.44 -78.23 -8.70
N GLU A 341 58.77 -78.36 -8.71
CA GLU A 341 59.48 -79.57 -8.31
C GLU A 341 59.29 -79.91 -6.82
N GLU A 342 59.23 -78.91 -5.93
CA GLU A 342 59.01 -79.11 -4.48
C GLU A 342 57.63 -79.73 -4.20
N PHE A 343 56.61 -79.38 -4.99
CA PHE A 343 55.28 -80.00 -4.88
C PHE A 343 55.24 -81.41 -5.49
N ILE A 344 55.88 -81.63 -6.65
CA ILE A 344 55.88 -82.94 -7.33
C ILE A 344 56.72 -83.97 -6.54
N ARG A 345 57.82 -83.55 -5.91
CA ARG A 345 58.64 -84.42 -5.03
C ARG A 345 57.99 -84.69 -3.66
N GLY A 346 56.90 -83.98 -3.34
CA GLY A 346 56.21 -84.10 -2.06
C GLY A 346 56.92 -83.41 -0.88
N GLU A 347 57.92 -82.56 -1.15
CA GLU A 347 58.62 -81.77 -0.13
C GLU A 347 57.69 -80.69 0.45
N GLN A 348 56.80 -80.13 -0.38
CA GLN A 348 55.77 -79.19 0.01
C GLN A 348 54.37 -79.70 -0.31
N ARG A 349 53.39 -79.34 0.54
CA ARG A 349 51.98 -79.73 0.37
C ARG A 349 51.05 -78.52 0.35
N TRP A 350 50.09 -78.54 -0.58
CA TRP A 350 49.17 -77.42 -0.80
C TRP A 350 48.24 -77.18 0.40
N ASP A 351 47.74 -78.24 1.03
CA ASP A 351 46.86 -78.18 2.21
C ASP A 351 47.48 -77.48 3.41
N ARG A 352 48.81 -77.50 3.55
CA ARG A 352 49.54 -76.84 4.64
C ARG A 352 49.68 -75.33 4.47
N MET A 353 49.45 -74.82 3.26
CA MET A 353 49.55 -73.39 2.97
C MET A 353 48.25 -72.65 3.23
N ILE A 354 47.13 -73.35 3.34
CA ILE A 354 45.82 -72.76 3.53
C ILE A 354 45.72 -72.22 4.96
N LEU A 355 45.21 -71.00 5.12
CA LEU A 355 45.00 -70.42 6.44
C LEU A 355 44.05 -71.28 7.29
N PRO A 356 44.28 -71.42 8.61
CA PRO A 356 43.49 -72.30 9.47
C PRO A 356 41.99 -72.06 9.41
N GLU A 357 41.57 -70.79 9.28
CA GLU A 357 40.16 -70.40 9.19
C GLU A 357 39.47 -70.88 7.91
N ASP A 358 40.24 -71.07 6.83
CA ASP A 358 39.72 -71.50 5.53
C ASP A 358 39.86 -73.03 5.32
N ALA A 359 40.73 -73.68 6.10
CA ALA A 359 41.11 -75.10 5.95
C ALA A 359 40.03 -76.12 6.35
N GLU A 360 39.10 -75.75 7.22
CA GLU A 360 37.98 -76.62 7.64
C GLU A 360 36.96 -76.78 6.50
N ARG A 361 36.47 -75.65 5.97
CA ARG A 361 35.55 -75.59 4.81
C ARG A 361 36.11 -76.28 3.56
N ILE A 362 37.42 -76.20 3.35
CA ILE A 362 38.08 -76.84 2.20
C ILE A 362 38.17 -78.36 2.36
N ARG A 363 38.34 -78.87 3.57
CA ARG A 363 38.32 -80.31 3.84
C ARG A 363 36.95 -80.93 3.65
N GLU A 364 35.89 -80.24 4.07
CA GLU A 364 34.51 -80.70 3.90
C GLU A 364 34.18 -80.92 2.42
N THR A 365 34.56 -79.97 1.55
CA THR A 365 34.33 -80.05 0.10
C THR A 365 35.27 -81.01 -0.65
N ALA A 366 36.33 -81.50 0.00
CA ALA A 366 37.28 -82.44 -0.61
C ALA A 366 36.75 -83.89 -0.69
N GLY A 367 35.78 -84.25 0.16
CA GLY A 367 35.15 -85.58 0.15
C GLY A 367 34.37 -85.83 -1.15
N ASP A 368 33.60 -84.83 -1.57
CA ASP A 368 32.76 -84.91 -2.79
C ASP A 368 33.59 -85.21 -4.04
N LEU A 369 34.79 -84.63 -4.15
CA LEU A 369 35.69 -84.84 -5.29
C LEU A 369 36.21 -86.29 -5.40
N ARG A 370 36.20 -87.06 -4.30
CA ARG A 370 36.66 -88.45 -4.27
C ARG A 370 35.52 -89.44 -4.54
N GLU A 371 34.32 -89.12 -4.08
CA GLU A 371 33.20 -90.07 -4.02
C GLU A 371 32.20 -89.88 -5.16
N ALA A 372 31.92 -88.64 -5.57
CA ALA A 372 30.89 -88.34 -6.56
C ALA A 372 31.48 -88.14 -7.97
N SER A 373 30.78 -88.64 -8.99
CA SER A 373 31.21 -88.52 -10.38
C SER A 373 31.01 -87.11 -10.94
N HIS A 374 32.00 -86.58 -11.66
CA HIS A 374 31.95 -85.30 -12.36
C HIS A 374 31.69 -84.07 -11.47
N VAL A 375 32.23 -84.07 -10.26
CA VAL A 375 32.16 -82.92 -9.36
C VAL A 375 33.06 -81.81 -9.88
N SER A 376 32.52 -80.58 -9.91
CA SER A 376 33.22 -79.34 -10.24
C SER A 376 32.82 -78.28 -9.24
N LEU A 377 33.79 -77.60 -8.63
CA LEU A 377 33.57 -76.58 -7.61
C LEU A 377 34.57 -75.42 -7.75
N GLU A 378 34.10 -74.21 -7.50
CA GLU A 378 34.91 -73.01 -7.39
C GLU A 378 34.94 -72.53 -5.94
N ARG A 379 36.12 -72.13 -5.47
CA ARG A 379 36.32 -71.65 -4.11
C ARG A 379 37.39 -70.57 -4.01
N GLU A 380 37.19 -69.64 -3.10
CA GLU A 380 38.16 -68.60 -2.77
C GLU A 380 38.64 -68.77 -1.33
N TYR A 381 39.95 -68.74 -1.14
CA TYR A 381 40.58 -68.89 0.17
C TYR A 381 41.93 -68.23 0.20
N ARG A 382 42.48 -68.13 1.40
CA ARG A 382 43.77 -67.50 1.62
C ARG A 382 44.84 -68.56 1.82
N ILE A 383 45.98 -68.31 1.20
CA ILE A 383 47.21 -69.09 1.40
C ILE A 383 48.29 -68.22 2.03
N VAL A 384 49.16 -68.85 2.82
CA VAL A 384 50.40 -68.28 3.32
C VAL A 384 51.53 -68.79 2.43
N THR A 385 52.23 -67.85 1.78
CA THR A 385 53.35 -68.15 0.88
C THR A 385 54.61 -68.55 1.65
N GLY A 386 55.62 -69.12 0.96
CA GLY A 386 56.91 -69.46 1.57
C GLY A 386 57.67 -68.27 2.17
N ASN A 387 57.32 -67.04 1.79
CA ASN A 387 57.89 -65.80 2.34
C ASN A 387 57.05 -65.20 3.49
N GLY A 388 55.94 -65.83 3.87
CA GLY A 388 55.05 -65.37 4.95
C GLY A 388 53.90 -64.45 4.52
N ASP A 389 53.84 -64.03 3.26
CA ASP A 389 52.75 -63.18 2.76
C ASP A 389 51.42 -63.96 2.66
N VAL A 390 50.31 -63.29 2.98
CA VAL A 390 48.95 -63.82 2.77
C VAL A 390 48.44 -63.40 1.39
N ARG A 391 47.98 -64.37 0.60
CA ARG A 391 47.38 -64.13 -0.72
C ARG A 391 46.00 -64.75 -0.83
N TRP A 392 45.10 -64.04 -1.50
CA TRP A 392 43.80 -64.59 -1.88
C TRP A 392 43.94 -65.35 -3.20
N VAL A 393 43.54 -66.62 -3.18
CA VAL A 393 43.50 -67.45 -4.36
C VAL A 393 42.08 -67.91 -4.66
N ARG A 394 41.74 -67.97 -5.95
CA ARG A 394 40.53 -68.58 -6.46
C ARG A 394 40.90 -69.88 -7.16
N GLU A 395 40.38 -70.98 -6.66
CA GLU A 395 40.57 -72.31 -7.21
C GLU A 395 39.28 -72.79 -7.88
N ALA A 396 39.40 -73.22 -9.13
CA ALA A 396 38.39 -74.02 -9.82
C ALA A 396 38.92 -75.45 -9.95
N ILE A 397 38.24 -76.43 -9.35
CA ILE A 397 38.70 -77.81 -9.25
C ILE A 397 37.59 -78.77 -9.64
N GLN A 398 37.93 -79.82 -10.38
CA GLN A 398 37.00 -80.85 -10.82
C GLN A 398 37.65 -82.22 -10.86
N ASN A 399 36.87 -83.28 -10.71
CA ASN A 399 37.37 -84.63 -10.92
C ASN A 399 37.14 -85.12 -12.36
N VAL A 400 38.07 -85.94 -12.85
CA VAL A 400 38.01 -86.61 -14.14
C VAL A 400 37.73 -88.08 -13.86
N CYS A 401 36.61 -88.56 -14.41
CA CYS A 401 36.14 -89.92 -14.19
C CYS A 401 36.55 -90.85 -15.34
N ASP A 402 36.60 -92.16 -15.06
CA ASP A 402 36.75 -93.19 -16.08
C ASP A 402 35.43 -93.45 -16.86
N TYR A 403 35.45 -94.43 -17.77
CA TYR A 403 34.29 -94.78 -18.60
C TYR A 403 33.12 -95.42 -17.80
N GLU A 404 33.36 -95.83 -16.56
CA GLU A 404 32.34 -96.32 -15.63
C GLU A 404 31.85 -95.22 -14.67
N GLY A 405 32.33 -94.00 -14.85
CA GLY A 405 31.98 -92.84 -14.03
C GLY A 405 32.73 -92.77 -12.70
N ARG A 406 33.77 -93.58 -12.46
CA ARG A 406 34.52 -93.54 -11.19
C ARG A 406 35.60 -92.44 -11.25
N PRO A 407 35.74 -91.57 -10.23
CA PRO A 407 36.80 -90.57 -10.18
C PRO A 407 38.19 -91.20 -10.30
N LYS A 408 39.03 -90.68 -11.21
CA LYS A 408 40.39 -91.20 -11.49
C LYS A 408 41.49 -90.21 -11.11
N LEU A 409 41.29 -88.93 -11.40
CA LEU A 409 42.22 -87.86 -11.08
C LEU A 409 41.44 -86.57 -10.84
N ILE A 410 42.06 -85.61 -10.17
CA ILE A 410 41.48 -84.29 -9.93
C ILE A 410 42.32 -83.28 -10.72
N GLN A 411 41.67 -82.31 -11.35
CA GLN A 411 42.34 -81.26 -12.10
C GLN A 411 41.74 -79.90 -11.79
N GLY A 412 42.54 -78.85 -11.87
CA GLY A 412 42.06 -77.51 -11.56
C GLY A 412 42.99 -76.39 -11.97
N LEU A 413 42.52 -75.17 -11.72
CA LEU A 413 43.22 -73.91 -11.93
C LEU A 413 43.14 -73.05 -10.67
N ILE A 414 44.27 -72.50 -10.25
CA ILE A 414 44.37 -71.60 -9.09
C ILE A 414 44.89 -70.24 -9.56
N ILE A 415 44.15 -69.17 -9.30
CA ILE A 415 44.48 -67.81 -9.72
C ILE A 415 44.65 -66.92 -8.48
N ASP A 416 45.69 -66.10 -8.44
CA ASP A 416 45.84 -65.04 -7.44
C ASP A 416 44.86 -63.88 -7.73
N ILE A 417 43.96 -63.60 -6.79
CA ILE A 417 42.94 -62.55 -6.88
C ILE A 417 43.20 -61.41 -5.87
N THR A 418 44.38 -61.35 -5.25
CA THR A 418 44.71 -60.39 -4.18
C THR A 418 44.52 -58.93 -4.62
N LYS A 419 45.04 -58.55 -5.79
CA LYS A 419 44.90 -57.18 -6.34
C LYS A 419 43.44 -56.80 -6.60
N ARG A 420 42.63 -57.74 -7.08
CA ARG A 420 41.21 -57.51 -7.35
C ARG A 420 40.45 -57.25 -6.05
N ARG A 421 40.66 -58.07 -5.02
CA ARG A 421 40.01 -57.89 -3.71
C ARG A 421 40.41 -56.58 -3.02
N GLN A 422 41.67 -56.17 -3.12
CA GLN A 422 42.13 -54.88 -2.59
C GLN A 422 41.45 -53.68 -3.30
N ALA A 423 41.25 -53.76 -4.62
CA ALA A 423 40.56 -52.70 -5.37
C ALA A 423 39.06 -52.61 -5.03
N GLU A 424 38.38 -53.75 -4.88
CA GLU A 424 36.96 -53.80 -4.49
C GLU A 424 36.73 -53.18 -3.10
N LEU A 425 37.61 -53.49 -2.13
CA LEU A 425 37.54 -52.92 -0.77
C LEU A 425 37.86 -51.42 -0.74
N ALA A 426 38.84 -50.96 -1.52
CA ALA A 426 39.17 -49.54 -1.62
C ALA A 426 38.03 -48.72 -2.24
N LEU A 427 37.36 -49.25 -3.27
CA LEU A 427 36.22 -48.60 -3.90
C LEU A 427 35.04 -48.46 -2.92
N ALA A 428 34.75 -49.50 -2.13
CA ALA A 428 33.70 -49.44 -1.11
C ALA A 428 33.99 -48.38 -0.04
N ALA A 429 35.24 -48.29 0.43
CA ALA A 429 35.65 -47.30 1.43
C ALA A 429 35.55 -45.84 0.92
N GLU A 430 35.89 -45.58 -0.35
CA GLU A 430 35.72 -44.25 -0.96
C GLU A 430 34.24 -43.88 -1.17
N GLN A 431 33.39 -44.85 -1.53
CA GLN A 431 31.93 -44.63 -1.65
C GLN A 431 31.29 -44.25 -0.31
N ASP A 432 31.67 -44.92 0.78
CA ASP A 432 31.17 -44.60 2.12
C ASP A 432 31.64 -43.23 2.60
N ARG A 433 32.91 -42.88 2.33
CA ARG A 433 33.48 -41.56 2.66
C ARG A 433 32.79 -40.41 1.91
N ALA A 434 32.47 -40.61 0.63
CA ALA A 434 31.74 -39.63 -0.17
C ALA A 434 30.32 -39.39 0.37
N ARG A 435 29.62 -40.43 0.82
CA ARG A 435 28.30 -40.29 1.48
C ARG A 435 28.38 -39.51 2.78
N GLU A 436 29.42 -39.73 3.58
CA GLU A 436 29.62 -39.03 4.84
C GLU A 436 29.85 -37.52 4.62
N TYR A 437 30.66 -37.12 3.62
CA TYR A 437 30.88 -35.71 3.30
C TYR A 437 29.60 -34.96 2.91
N LEU A 438 28.73 -35.60 2.11
CA LEU A 438 27.44 -35.01 1.71
C LEU A 438 26.48 -34.82 2.90
N SER A 439 26.63 -35.63 3.95
CA SER A 439 25.78 -35.62 5.14
C SER A 439 26.11 -34.53 6.17
N ILE A 440 27.35 -34.02 6.16
CA ILE A 440 27.83 -32.99 7.12
C ILE A 440 27.57 -31.56 6.62
N ALA A 441 27.35 -31.38 5.32
CA ALA A 441 27.12 -30.06 4.73
C ALA A 441 25.83 -29.42 5.31
N ASN A 442 25.97 -28.25 5.93
CA ASN A 442 24.85 -27.45 6.47
C ASN A 442 23.98 -26.76 5.39
N VAL A 443 24.17 -27.14 4.12
CA VAL A 443 23.41 -26.70 2.96
C VAL A 443 22.60 -27.86 2.40
N MET A 444 21.44 -27.56 1.82
CA MET A 444 20.67 -28.54 1.07
C MET A 444 21.45 -28.91 -0.20
N MET A 445 21.76 -30.18 -0.39
CA MET A 445 22.29 -30.68 -1.66
C MET A 445 21.20 -31.49 -2.36
N LEU A 446 20.99 -31.19 -3.63
CA LEU A 446 19.94 -31.75 -4.47
C LEU A 446 20.52 -32.12 -5.82
N ALA A 447 20.30 -33.35 -6.28
CA ALA A 447 20.54 -33.72 -7.67
C ALA A 447 19.21 -34.04 -8.37
N LEU A 448 19.07 -33.56 -9.60
CA LEU A 448 17.93 -33.83 -10.48
C LEU A 448 18.40 -34.55 -11.75
N ASP A 449 17.58 -35.44 -12.30
CA ASP A 449 17.79 -36.02 -13.65
C ASP A 449 17.40 -35.04 -14.77
N SER A 450 17.53 -35.44 -16.04
CA SER A 450 17.16 -34.63 -17.22
C SER A 450 15.67 -34.27 -17.27
N GLU A 451 14.82 -35.00 -16.55
CA GLU A 451 13.37 -34.77 -16.46
C GLU A 451 12.98 -33.94 -15.23
N GLY A 452 13.93 -33.53 -14.39
CA GLY A 452 13.68 -32.72 -13.19
C GLY A 452 13.21 -33.52 -11.96
N ARG A 453 13.39 -34.85 -11.96
CA ARG A 453 13.10 -35.70 -10.79
C ARG A 453 14.29 -35.80 -9.87
N VAL A 454 14.02 -35.90 -8.58
CA VAL A 454 15.08 -35.96 -7.56
C VAL A 454 15.81 -37.30 -7.62
N THR A 455 17.11 -37.28 -7.88
CA THR A 455 17.97 -38.47 -7.89
C THR A 455 18.80 -38.59 -6.61
N MET A 456 19.05 -37.49 -5.92
CA MET A 456 19.73 -37.46 -4.62
C MET A 456 19.30 -36.21 -3.85
N ILE A 457 19.15 -36.35 -2.53
CA ILE A 457 19.05 -35.22 -1.62
C ILE A 457 19.81 -35.55 -0.33
N ASN A 458 20.58 -34.61 0.21
CA ASN A 458 21.26 -34.85 1.49
C ASN A 458 20.29 -34.70 2.68
N ARG A 459 20.73 -35.17 3.85
CA ARG A 459 19.97 -35.11 5.11
C ARG A 459 19.44 -33.69 5.41
N ARG A 460 20.27 -32.66 5.21
CA ARG A 460 19.89 -31.28 5.47
C ARG A 460 18.72 -30.84 4.58
N GLY A 461 18.72 -31.24 3.31
CA GLY A 461 17.62 -31.00 2.39
C GLY A 461 16.31 -31.67 2.83
N ALA A 462 16.38 -32.93 3.26
CA ALA A 462 15.24 -33.67 3.79
C ALA A 462 14.65 -33.00 5.05
N GLU A 463 15.51 -32.54 5.97
CA GLU A 463 15.11 -31.80 7.18
C GLU A 463 14.39 -30.48 6.85
N ILE A 464 14.93 -29.68 5.93
CA ILE A 464 14.31 -28.41 5.50
C ILE A 464 12.93 -28.66 4.88
N LEU A 465 12.80 -29.70 4.05
CA LEU A 465 11.53 -30.06 3.41
C LEU A 465 10.55 -30.73 4.38
N GLY A 466 11.02 -31.20 5.54
CA GLY A 466 10.21 -31.92 6.52
C GLY A 466 9.72 -33.29 6.03
N ARG A 467 10.48 -33.94 5.13
CA ARG A 467 10.15 -35.26 4.56
C ARG A 467 11.34 -36.21 4.71
N ARG A 468 11.06 -37.51 4.68
CA ARG A 468 12.13 -38.52 4.65
C ARG A 468 12.71 -38.62 3.25
N GLU A 469 14.00 -38.93 3.14
CA GLU A 469 14.71 -39.00 1.86
C GLU A 469 14.00 -39.95 0.87
N GLU A 470 13.52 -41.10 1.34
CA GLU A 470 12.86 -42.10 0.51
C GLU A 470 11.52 -41.62 -0.09
N GLU A 471 10.92 -40.58 0.47
CA GLU A 471 9.69 -39.97 -0.04
C GLU A 471 9.98 -38.86 -1.07
N ILE A 472 11.23 -38.41 -1.16
CA ILE A 472 11.66 -37.30 -2.01
C ILE A 472 12.28 -37.85 -3.30
N ILE A 473 13.06 -38.94 -3.22
CA ILE A 473 13.71 -39.57 -4.37
C ILE A 473 12.68 -40.04 -5.42
N GLY A 474 12.93 -39.73 -6.69
CA GLY A 474 12.09 -40.06 -7.85
C GLY A 474 10.91 -39.12 -8.10
N VAL A 475 10.63 -38.21 -7.16
CA VAL A 475 9.54 -37.25 -7.26
C VAL A 475 9.95 -36.06 -8.13
N ASP A 476 8.99 -35.49 -8.86
CA ASP A 476 9.18 -34.26 -9.63
C ASP A 476 9.37 -33.07 -8.68
N TRP A 477 10.52 -32.39 -8.79
CA TRP A 477 10.89 -31.30 -7.89
C TRP A 477 9.94 -30.10 -8.01
N SER A 478 9.69 -29.65 -9.25
CA SER A 478 8.90 -28.47 -9.54
C SER A 478 7.43 -28.66 -9.18
N ALA A 479 6.86 -29.82 -9.47
CA ALA A 479 5.46 -30.11 -9.16
C ALA A 479 5.21 -30.21 -7.65
N THR A 480 6.17 -30.72 -6.89
CA THR A 480 5.96 -31.10 -5.48
C THR A 480 6.44 -30.05 -4.49
N PHE A 481 7.63 -29.50 -4.71
CA PHE A 481 8.32 -28.66 -3.72
C PHE A 481 8.31 -27.19 -4.11
N ILE A 482 7.83 -26.80 -5.30
CA ILE A 482 7.76 -25.39 -5.70
C ILE A 482 6.29 -24.91 -5.66
N PRO A 483 6.01 -23.75 -5.03
CA PRO A 483 4.68 -23.15 -5.06
C PRO A 483 4.16 -22.94 -6.48
N GLU A 484 2.86 -23.14 -6.68
CA GLU A 484 2.21 -23.09 -8.00
C GLU A 484 2.52 -21.80 -8.77
N ARG A 485 2.57 -20.65 -8.09
CA ARG A 485 2.90 -19.35 -8.69
C ARG A 485 4.30 -19.25 -9.31
N CYS A 486 5.23 -20.14 -8.91
CA CYS A 486 6.63 -20.10 -9.29
C CYS A 486 7.05 -21.27 -10.19
N ARG A 487 6.19 -22.30 -10.38
CA ARG A 487 6.57 -23.54 -11.08
C ARG A 487 7.11 -23.29 -12.49
N ASP A 488 6.39 -22.52 -13.31
CA ASP A 488 6.79 -22.23 -14.69
C ASP A 488 8.17 -21.54 -14.77
N SER A 489 8.43 -20.60 -13.85
CA SER A 489 9.70 -19.86 -13.79
C SER A 489 10.87 -20.76 -13.38
N VAL A 490 10.64 -21.67 -12.43
CA VAL A 490 11.67 -22.61 -11.95
C VAL A 490 11.93 -23.68 -13.01
N GLU A 491 10.89 -24.19 -13.65
CA GLU A 491 11.01 -25.18 -14.72
C GLU A 491 11.76 -24.64 -15.94
N GLU A 492 11.49 -23.39 -16.34
CA GLU A 492 12.25 -22.75 -17.42
C GLU A 492 13.72 -22.51 -17.03
N SER A 493 13.98 -22.13 -15.78
CA SER A 493 15.34 -21.95 -15.28
C SER A 493 16.13 -23.27 -15.30
N PHE A 494 15.49 -24.37 -14.90
CA PHE A 494 16.04 -25.71 -14.97
C PHE A 494 16.32 -26.13 -16.43
N LYS A 495 15.37 -25.94 -17.35
CA LYS A 495 15.55 -26.25 -18.79
C LYS A 495 16.71 -25.48 -19.41
N ARG A 496 16.86 -24.19 -19.09
CA ARG A 496 17.98 -23.36 -19.56
C ARG A 496 19.32 -23.85 -19.03
N LEU A 497 19.37 -24.29 -17.77
CA LEU A 497 20.57 -24.89 -17.19
C LEU A 497 20.94 -26.21 -17.89
N VAL A 498 19.95 -27.07 -18.17
CA VAL A 498 20.16 -28.32 -18.91
C VAL A 498 20.61 -28.10 -20.35
N ARG A 499 20.12 -27.04 -21.02
CA ARG A 499 20.58 -26.64 -22.37
C ARG A 499 21.96 -25.97 -22.39
N GLY A 500 22.56 -25.70 -21.23
CA GLY A 500 23.84 -24.98 -21.13
C GLY A 500 23.74 -23.49 -21.47
N GLU A 501 22.55 -22.91 -21.39
CA GLU A 501 22.26 -21.49 -21.71
C GLU A 501 22.43 -20.57 -20.48
N MET A 502 22.94 -21.09 -19.37
CA MET A 502 23.15 -20.38 -18.11
C MET A 502 24.56 -20.66 -17.59
N GLU A 503 25.22 -19.64 -17.04
CA GLU A 503 26.55 -19.84 -16.43
C GLU A 503 26.43 -20.80 -15.23
N PRO A 504 27.30 -21.82 -15.13
CA PRO A 504 27.36 -22.70 -13.96
C PRO A 504 27.55 -21.89 -12.68
N GLY A 505 26.70 -22.12 -11.67
CA GLY A 505 26.81 -21.45 -10.37
C GLY A 505 26.15 -20.08 -10.26
N GLY A 506 25.29 -19.67 -11.20
CA GLY A 506 24.51 -18.44 -11.06
C GLY A 506 23.56 -18.47 -9.84
N PRO A 507 23.62 -17.49 -8.92
CA PRO A 507 22.76 -17.46 -7.74
C PRO A 507 21.32 -17.18 -8.16
N HIS A 508 20.39 -18.03 -7.72
CA HIS A 508 18.95 -17.82 -7.93
C HIS A 508 18.18 -18.18 -6.68
N GLU A 509 17.18 -17.38 -6.33
CA GLU A 509 16.39 -17.57 -5.10
C GLU A 509 15.01 -18.14 -5.48
N ASN A 510 14.66 -19.31 -4.96
CA ASN A 510 13.36 -19.92 -5.20
C ASN A 510 12.69 -20.34 -3.89
N PRO A 511 11.38 -20.09 -3.73
CA PRO A 511 10.64 -20.62 -2.59
C PRO A 511 10.44 -22.13 -2.75
N VAL A 512 10.64 -22.87 -1.65
CA VAL A 512 10.30 -24.29 -1.53
C VAL A 512 9.19 -24.48 -0.49
N LEU A 513 8.32 -25.45 -0.75
CA LEU A 513 7.24 -25.86 0.12
C LEU A 513 7.68 -27.02 1.00
N THR A 514 7.56 -26.84 2.30
CA THR A 514 7.75 -27.91 3.28
C THR A 514 6.51 -28.80 3.37
N ALA A 515 6.63 -29.97 3.99
CA ALA A 515 5.51 -30.87 4.26
C ALA A 515 4.39 -30.22 5.10
N SER A 516 4.70 -29.19 5.88
CA SER A 516 3.73 -28.43 6.70
C SER A 516 2.97 -27.36 5.91
N GLY A 517 3.36 -27.09 4.66
CA GLY A 517 2.84 -25.98 3.87
C GLY A 517 3.55 -24.63 4.11
N GLU A 518 4.54 -24.57 5.01
CA GLU A 518 5.41 -23.39 5.13
C GLU A 518 6.28 -23.21 3.88
N GLU A 519 6.39 -21.97 3.40
CA GLU A 519 7.34 -21.58 2.37
C GLU A 519 8.68 -21.14 2.96
N ARG A 520 9.75 -21.78 2.49
CA ARG A 520 11.15 -21.43 2.80
C ARG A 520 11.81 -20.87 1.54
N LEU A 521 12.54 -19.77 1.66
CA LEU A 521 13.27 -19.19 0.55
C LEU A 521 14.68 -19.77 0.51
N ILE A 522 15.00 -20.49 -0.57
CA ILE A 522 16.31 -21.13 -0.75
C ILE A 522 17.10 -20.37 -1.82
N GLY A 523 18.32 -19.97 -1.46
CA GLY A 523 19.32 -19.45 -2.39
C GLY A 523 20.09 -20.61 -3.02
N TRP A 524 19.97 -20.77 -4.33
CA TRP A 524 20.49 -21.91 -5.09
C TRP A 524 21.74 -21.57 -5.89
N TYR A 525 22.65 -22.53 -5.90
CA TYR A 525 23.80 -22.61 -6.80
C TYR A 525 23.73 -23.95 -7.53
N SER A 526 23.44 -23.92 -8.83
CA SER A 526 23.20 -25.12 -9.63
C SER A 526 24.24 -25.27 -10.74
N THR A 527 24.71 -26.49 -10.96
CA THR A 527 25.67 -26.86 -12.01
C THR A 527 25.12 -28.06 -12.79
N PRO A 528 25.25 -28.10 -14.12
CA PRO A 528 24.85 -29.28 -14.90
C PRO A 528 25.72 -30.49 -14.54
N LEU A 529 25.16 -31.69 -14.66
CA LEU A 529 25.92 -32.94 -14.62
C LEU A 529 26.01 -33.49 -16.05
N TRP A 530 27.21 -33.92 -16.46
CA TRP A 530 27.46 -34.44 -17.81
C TRP A 530 27.77 -35.94 -17.79
N ASP A 531 27.38 -36.64 -18.84
CA ASP A 531 27.88 -37.99 -19.12
C ASP A 531 29.26 -37.98 -19.80
N GLU A 532 29.85 -39.17 -19.95
CA GLU A 532 31.12 -39.39 -20.64
C GLU A 532 31.12 -38.95 -22.12
N LYS A 533 29.94 -38.73 -22.71
CA LYS A 533 29.74 -38.31 -24.11
C LYS A 533 29.49 -36.79 -24.22
N GLY A 534 29.49 -36.07 -23.11
CA GLY A 534 29.29 -34.62 -23.04
C GLY A 534 27.83 -34.17 -23.06
N ALA A 535 26.85 -35.08 -22.94
CA ALA A 535 25.45 -34.74 -22.80
C ALA A 535 25.09 -34.43 -21.35
N VAL A 536 24.22 -33.44 -21.11
CA VAL A 536 23.74 -33.13 -19.76
C VAL A 536 22.74 -34.20 -19.33
N ILE A 537 23.04 -34.89 -18.23
CA ILE A 537 22.23 -35.96 -17.63
C ILE A 537 21.41 -35.51 -16.42
N GLY A 538 21.57 -34.24 -16.01
CA GLY A 538 20.90 -33.71 -14.84
C GLY A 538 21.58 -32.46 -14.29
N THR A 539 21.26 -32.13 -13.05
CA THR A 539 21.83 -30.97 -12.35
C THR A 539 22.19 -31.32 -10.91
N LEU A 540 23.26 -30.74 -10.39
CA LEU A 540 23.61 -30.75 -8.97
C LEU A 540 23.49 -29.33 -8.42
N SER A 541 22.74 -29.19 -7.33
CA SER A 541 22.36 -27.92 -6.73
C SER A 541 22.71 -27.90 -5.24
N SER A 542 23.28 -26.79 -4.79
CA SER A 542 23.46 -26.45 -3.38
C SER A 542 22.48 -25.32 -3.01
N GLY A 543 21.77 -25.47 -1.90
CA GLY A 543 20.72 -24.56 -1.44
C GLY A 543 20.94 -24.10 0.00
N GLU A 544 20.99 -22.78 0.21
CA GLU A 544 21.03 -22.16 1.54
C GLU A 544 19.65 -21.61 1.92
N ASP A 545 19.15 -21.92 3.12
CA ASP A 545 17.92 -21.32 3.65
C ASP A 545 18.19 -19.87 4.10
N ILE A 546 17.67 -18.90 3.34
CA ILE A 546 17.84 -17.46 3.59
C ILE A 546 16.57 -16.81 4.14
N THR A 547 15.58 -17.61 4.55
CA THR A 547 14.23 -17.15 4.93
C THR A 547 14.28 -16.13 6.07
N GLU A 548 14.96 -16.45 7.17
CA GLU A 548 15.04 -15.56 8.34
C GLU A 548 15.77 -14.26 8.04
N ARG A 549 16.90 -14.35 7.32
CA ARG A 549 17.69 -13.19 6.91
C ARG A 549 16.87 -12.21 6.08
N LYS A 550 16.18 -12.69 5.05
CA LYS A 550 15.33 -11.84 4.19
C LYS A 550 14.09 -11.30 4.92
N ARG A 551 13.50 -12.06 5.84
CA ARG A 551 12.39 -11.57 6.70
C ARG A 551 12.86 -10.40 7.58
N ALA A 552 14.06 -10.48 8.17
CA ALA A 552 14.64 -9.41 8.98
C ALA A 552 14.99 -8.17 8.16
N GLU A 553 15.66 -8.33 7.01
CA GLU A 553 15.99 -7.24 6.08
C GLU A 553 14.71 -6.53 5.58
N SER A 554 13.67 -7.28 5.21
CA SER A 554 12.41 -6.72 4.74
C SER A 554 11.65 -5.98 5.85
N ALA A 555 11.64 -6.51 7.08
CA ALA A 555 11.02 -5.87 8.24
C ALA A 555 11.71 -4.54 8.58
N LEU A 556 13.05 -4.50 8.56
CA LEU A 556 13.82 -3.28 8.76
C LEU A 556 13.54 -2.25 7.67
N ALA A 557 13.65 -2.64 6.40
CA ALA A 557 13.40 -1.75 5.26
C ALA A 557 11.95 -1.24 5.20
N THR A 558 10.99 -2.01 5.69
CA THR A 558 9.58 -1.60 5.80
C THR A 558 9.38 -0.64 6.96
N SER A 559 10.02 -0.89 8.11
CA SER A 559 10.00 0.03 9.26
C SER A 559 10.64 1.38 8.91
N GLU A 560 11.80 1.38 8.25
CA GLU A 560 12.48 2.60 7.80
C GLU A 560 11.66 3.39 6.78
N ARG A 561 11.10 2.72 5.76
CA ARG A 561 10.19 3.39 4.81
C ARG A 561 8.96 3.96 5.51
N ARG A 562 8.36 3.20 6.43
CA ARG A 562 7.19 3.63 7.19
C ARG A 562 7.51 4.86 8.04
N PHE A 563 8.62 4.85 8.77
CA PHE A 563 9.06 6.00 9.57
C PHE A 563 9.35 7.22 8.68
N ARG A 564 10.11 7.04 7.59
CA ARG A 564 10.41 8.10 6.62
C ARG A 564 9.13 8.70 6.03
N SER A 565 8.17 7.86 5.63
CA SER A 565 6.88 8.33 5.11
C SER A 565 6.02 9.05 6.16
N LEU A 566 6.04 8.62 7.42
CA LEU A 566 5.30 9.29 8.50
C LEU A 566 5.86 10.69 8.78
N VAL A 567 7.19 10.83 8.81
CA VAL A 567 7.86 12.13 9.05
C VAL A 567 7.73 13.05 7.82
N GLN A 568 7.87 12.53 6.61
CA GLN A 568 7.75 13.34 5.38
C GLN A 568 6.33 13.85 5.11
N ASN A 569 5.31 13.09 5.54
CA ASN A 569 3.90 13.48 5.38
C ASN A 569 3.32 14.13 6.63
N ALA A 570 4.11 14.36 7.68
CA ALA A 570 3.65 15.15 8.82
C ALA A 570 3.22 16.54 8.34
N SER A 571 2.07 17.01 8.82
CA SER A 571 1.56 18.36 8.54
C SER A 571 2.33 19.43 9.32
N ASP A 572 2.97 19.03 10.41
CA ASP A 572 3.79 19.89 11.25
C ASP A 572 5.25 19.90 10.73
N LEU A 573 5.98 20.97 11.06
CA LEU A 573 7.39 21.14 10.79
C LEU A 573 8.19 20.58 11.96
N THR A 574 8.96 19.52 11.74
CA THR A 574 9.83 18.93 12.77
C THR A 574 11.25 19.39 12.56
N MET A 575 11.86 19.96 13.59
CA MET A 575 13.26 20.35 13.62
C MET A 575 13.98 19.70 14.79
N VAL A 576 15.28 19.51 14.66
CA VAL A 576 16.17 19.21 15.78
C VAL A 576 17.19 20.33 15.88
N TRP A 577 17.30 20.91 17.06
CA TRP A 577 18.26 21.96 17.35
C TRP A 577 19.35 21.43 18.28
N ARG A 578 20.57 21.94 18.14
CA ARG A 578 21.58 21.81 19.18
C ARG A 578 21.26 22.73 20.36
N ALA A 579 22.02 22.56 21.44
CA ALA A 579 21.95 23.43 22.61
C ALA A 579 22.20 24.92 22.31
N ASP A 580 22.88 25.25 21.21
CA ASP A 580 23.13 26.63 20.78
C ASP A 580 22.12 27.17 19.76
N GLY A 581 21.06 26.41 19.44
CA GLY A 581 20.03 26.82 18.49
C GLY A 581 20.33 26.49 17.03
N ALA A 582 21.48 25.90 16.71
CA ALA A 582 21.79 25.45 15.35
C ALA A 582 20.92 24.25 14.95
N ILE A 583 20.31 24.32 13.76
CA ILE A 583 19.42 23.28 13.24
C ILE A 583 20.26 22.11 12.71
N THR A 584 20.12 20.92 13.28
CA THR A 584 20.81 19.70 12.81
C THR A 584 19.94 18.85 11.90
N TYR A 585 18.63 18.99 12.02
CA TYR A 585 17.65 18.31 11.19
C TYR A 585 16.43 19.19 11.01
N VAL A 586 15.83 19.12 9.83
CA VAL A 586 14.51 19.67 9.53
C VAL A 586 13.77 18.70 8.61
N SER A 587 12.49 18.49 8.87
CA SER A 587 11.65 17.62 8.06
C SER A 587 11.44 18.21 6.66
N PRO A 588 11.32 17.38 5.60
CA PRO A 588 11.05 17.87 4.23
C PRO A 588 9.72 18.64 4.08
N SER A 589 8.86 18.64 5.09
CA SER A 589 7.71 19.54 5.14
C SER A 589 8.11 21.03 5.13
N SER A 590 9.38 21.38 5.37
CA SER A 590 9.87 22.76 5.29
C SER A 590 9.71 23.39 3.90
N GLU A 591 9.95 22.64 2.82
CA GLU A 591 9.78 23.15 1.45
C GLU A 591 8.35 23.60 1.18
N ARG A 592 7.40 22.80 1.68
CA ARG A 592 5.96 23.04 1.47
C ARG A 592 5.38 24.06 2.43
N LEU A 593 5.86 24.10 3.69
CA LEU A 593 5.31 24.98 4.72
C LEU A 593 5.96 26.36 4.73
N ILE A 594 7.29 26.42 4.63
CA ILE A 594 8.06 27.67 4.76
C ILE A 594 8.80 28.06 3.48
N GLY A 595 8.63 27.28 2.40
CA GLY A 595 9.21 27.58 1.09
C GLY A 595 10.73 27.44 1.04
N ARG A 596 11.32 26.66 1.96
CA ARG A 596 12.77 26.46 2.07
C ARG A 596 13.18 25.00 2.12
N GLU A 597 14.21 24.68 1.35
CA GLU A 597 14.84 23.36 1.30
C GLU A 597 15.54 23.03 2.63
N PRO A 598 15.50 21.77 3.10
CA PRO A 598 16.19 21.36 4.32
C PRO A 598 17.67 21.72 4.33
N SER A 599 18.34 21.61 3.18
CA SER A 599 19.78 21.89 3.03
C SER A 599 20.15 23.35 3.29
N GLU A 600 19.21 24.29 3.10
CA GLU A 600 19.42 25.70 3.37
C GLU A 600 19.33 26.02 4.86
N LEU A 601 18.54 25.25 5.61
CA LEU A 601 18.27 25.49 7.03
C LEU A 601 19.24 24.74 7.95
N ILE A 602 19.74 23.57 7.51
CA ILE A 602 20.69 22.78 8.29
C ILE A 602 21.98 23.59 8.53
N ASN A 603 22.44 23.57 9.78
CA ASN A 603 23.54 24.34 10.35
C ASN A 603 23.31 25.86 10.51
N GLN A 604 22.13 26.39 10.16
CA GLN A 604 21.77 27.76 10.50
C GLN A 604 21.23 27.82 11.93
N SER A 605 21.44 28.95 12.63
CA SER A 605 20.82 29.19 13.92
C SER A 605 19.37 29.59 13.72
N ILE A 606 18.44 28.97 14.45
CA ILE A 606 17.02 29.33 14.37
C ILE A 606 16.76 30.81 14.71
N THR A 607 17.55 31.38 15.62
CA THR A 607 17.41 32.80 16.02
C THR A 607 17.79 33.78 14.92
N ASP A 608 18.66 33.39 14.00
CA ASP A 608 19.11 34.25 12.90
C ASP A 608 18.09 34.31 11.77
N LEU A 609 17.11 33.39 11.79
CA LEU A 609 16.05 33.26 10.79
C LEU A 609 14.73 33.90 11.21
N LEU A 610 14.64 34.37 12.45
CA LEU A 610 13.44 34.96 13.02
C LEU A 610 13.58 36.47 13.16
N GLU A 611 12.45 37.16 13.24
CA GLU A 611 12.43 38.58 13.59
C GLU A 611 12.92 38.79 15.02
N ARG A 612 13.38 40.01 15.33
CA ARG A 612 14.09 40.31 16.58
C ARG A 612 13.32 39.89 17.83
N GLU A 613 12.03 40.19 17.89
CA GLU A 613 11.18 39.86 19.04
C GLU A 613 11.04 38.34 19.25
N ASP A 614 10.82 37.61 18.16
CA ASP A 614 10.71 36.15 18.17
C ASP A 614 12.03 35.45 18.46
N ALA A 615 13.14 35.97 17.93
CA ALA A 615 14.49 35.47 18.21
C ALA A 615 14.82 35.59 19.70
N GLU A 616 14.51 36.73 20.33
CA GLU A 616 14.68 36.94 21.78
C GLU A 616 13.80 35.98 22.59
N ASN A 617 12.59 35.67 22.12
CA ASN A 617 11.69 34.71 22.75
C ASN A 617 12.22 33.27 22.67
N VAL A 618 12.63 32.83 21.48
CA VAL A 618 13.21 31.49 21.26
C VAL A 618 14.47 31.30 22.08
N GLN A 619 15.36 32.29 22.14
CA GLN A 619 16.59 32.23 22.93
C GLN A 619 16.30 32.04 24.43
N ARG A 620 15.28 32.73 24.95
CA ARG A 620 14.82 32.59 26.34
C ARG A 620 14.28 31.18 26.61
N VAL A 621 13.54 30.62 25.66
CA VAL A 621 12.99 29.27 25.74
C VAL A 621 14.10 28.21 25.73
N ILE A 622 15.05 28.30 24.79
CA ILE A 622 16.21 27.39 24.74
C ILE A 622 16.96 27.42 26.08
N SER A 623 17.26 28.62 26.59
CA SER A 623 17.94 28.78 27.88
C SER A 623 17.15 28.14 29.04
N GLY A 624 15.82 28.30 29.05
CA GLY A 624 14.94 27.71 30.06
C GLY A 624 14.88 26.18 30.02
N ILE A 625 14.80 25.60 28.82
CA ILE A 625 14.78 24.14 28.59
C ILE A 625 16.11 23.49 28.99
N LEU A 626 17.23 24.17 28.73
CA LEU A 626 18.55 23.71 29.15
C LEU A 626 18.72 23.76 30.68
N ALA A 627 18.17 24.79 31.34
CA ALA A 627 18.22 24.93 32.78
C ALA A 627 17.31 23.94 33.54
N LYS A 628 16.22 23.47 32.92
CA LYS A 628 15.27 22.51 33.52
C LYS A 628 14.93 21.36 32.55
N PRO A 629 15.79 20.33 32.46
CA PRO A 629 15.56 19.18 31.59
C PRO A 629 14.26 18.43 31.93
N GLY A 630 13.54 17.99 30.90
CA GLY A 630 12.37 17.10 31.03
C GLY A 630 10.99 17.75 31.06
N ARG A 631 10.88 19.08 30.99
CA ARG A 631 9.61 19.76 30.72
C ARG A 631 9.57 20.27 29.28
N PRO A 632 8.53 19.91 28.49
CA PRO A 632 8.32 20.53 27.19
C PRO A 632 8.10 22.03 27.36
N ALA A 633 8.62 22.83 26.44
CA ALA A 633 8.23 24.23 26.33
C ALA A 633 7.33 24.43 25.11
N VAL A 634 6.28 25.21 25.30
CA VAL A 634 5.44 25.69 24.20
C VAL A 634 5.85 27.12 23.89
N LEU A 635 6.00 27.44 22.62
CA LEU A 635 6.31 28.79 22.15
C LEU A 635 5.59 29.08 20.84
N GLU A 636 5.20 30.34 20.66
CA GLU A 636 4.71 30.84 19.38
C GLU A 636 5.78 31.75 18.76
N TRP A 637 5.93 31.69 17.44
CA TRP A 637 6.77 32.62 16.68
C TRP A 637 6.13 32.93 15.32
N CYS A 638 6.51 34.06 14.74
CA CYS A 638 6.17 34.42 13.38
C CYS A 638 7.32 34.07 12.43
N TRP A 639 6.97 33.61 11.23
CA TRP A 639 7.91 33.26 10.19
C TRP A 639 7.56 33.99 8.90
N SER A 640 8.53 34.66 8.31
CA SER A 640 8.38 35.32 7.01
C SER A 640 8.64 34.30 5.90
N HIS A 641 7.57 33.88 5.23
CA HIS A 641 7.61 32.96 4.11
C HIS A 641 8.33 33.58 2.91
N SER A 642 8.90 32.75 2.03
CA SER A 642 9.67 33.21 0.86
C SER A 642 8.86 33.99 -0.18
N ASP A 643 7.52 33.88 -0.15
CA ASP A 643 6.59 34.66 -0.99
C ASP A 643 6.15 35.99 -0.37
N GLY A 644 6.65 36.32 0.84
CA GLY A 644 6.30 37.55 1.57
C GLY A 644 5.11 37.42 2.51
N SER A 645 4.45 36.26 2.60
CA SER A 645 3.40 36.02 3.61
C SER A 645 4.00 35.74 4.99
N SER A 646 3.25 36.06 6.05
CA SER A 646 3.65 35.77 7.43
C SER A 646 2.88 34.56 7.95
N LEU A 647 3.62 33.58 8.47
CA LEU A 647 3.11 32.35 9.06
C LEU A 647 3.28 32.40 10.58
N VAL A 648 2.27 31.97 11.32
CA VAL A 648 2.34 31.86 12.78
C VAL A 648 2.47 30.39 13.14
N PHE A 649 3.56 30.05 13.82
CA PHE A 649 3.82 28.69 14.29
C PHE A 649 3.60 28.59 15.80
N GLU A 650 2.92 27.52 16.20
CA GLU A 650 2.89 27.04 17.59
C GLU A 650 3.84 25.84 17.67
N ALA A 651 4.89 25.96 18.47
CA ALA A 651 5.94 24.98 18.58
C ALA A 651 5.98 24.32 19.96
N LEU A 652 6.23 23.01 19.98
CA LEU A 652 6.52 22.24 21.17
C LEU A 652 7.98 21.76 21.11
N ALA A 653 8.80 22.24 22.05
CA ALA A 653 10.22 21.90 22.15
C ALA A 653 10.47 20.93 23.32
N ASN A 654 11.09 19.80 23.02
CA ASN A 654 11.46 18.74 23.97
C ASN A 654 12.99 18.56 24.02
N ASN A 655 13.55 18.57 25.23
CA ASN A 655 14.98 18.35 25.42
C ASN A 655 15.33 16.85 25.38
N LEU A 656 15.99 16.41 24.32
CA LEU A 656 16.51 15.04 24.15
C LEU A 656 18.03 15.05 23.95
N LEU A 657 18.74 16.02 24.54
CA LEU A 657 20.21 16.10 24.45
C LEU A 657 20.92 14.90 25.09
N ASN A 658 20.27 14.22 26.04
CA ASN A 658 20.81 13.03 26.71
C ASN A 658 20.46 11.71 25.98
N ASP A 659 19.63 11.77 24.94
CA ASP A 659 19.31 10.60 24.12
C ASP A 659 20.44 10.40 23.09
N PRO A 660 21.17 9.27 23.11
CA PRO A 660 22.33 9.06 22.24
C PRO A 660 21.97 8.97 20.75
N ASP A 661 20.71 8.68 20.40
CA ASP A 661 20.26 8.57 19.01
C ASP A 661 19.81 9.94 18.44
N ILE A 662 19.46 10.90 19.30
CA ILE A 662 18.97 12.24 18.88
C ILE A 662 19.98 13.35 19.19
N GLY A 663 20.47 13.42 20.43
CA GLY A 663 21.47 14.41 20.86
C GLY A 663 21.07 15.87 20.64
N GLY A 664 19.78 16.22 20.81
CA GLY A 664 19.27 17.56 20.48
C GLY A 664 17.93 17.93 21.12
N ILE A 665 17.49 19.16 20.89
CA ILE A 665 16.16 19.66 21.25
C ILE A 665 15.24 19.41 20.05
N VAL A 666 14.26 18.52 20.22
CA VAL A 666 13.28 18.21 19.16
C VAL A 666 12.13 19.19 19.24
N VAL A 667 11.85 19.87 18.14
CA VAL A 667 10.83 20.90 18.04
C VAL A 667 9.83 20.53 16.97
N ASN A 668 8.56 20.43 17.35
CA ASN A 668 7.46 20.26 16.41
C ASN A 668 6.68 21.56 16.34
N ALA A 669 6.68 22.21 15.18
CA ALA A 669 6.04 23.48 14.92
C ALA A 669 4.83 23.30 14.00
N ARG A 670 3.64 23.72 14.46
CA ARG A 670 2.39 23.65 13.72
C ARG A 670 2.02 25.02 13.20
N ASP A 671 1.67 25.11 11.92
CA ASP A 671 1.08 26.32 11.34
C ASP A 671 -0.33 26.54 11.91
N ILE A 672 -0.49 27.64 12.65
CA ILE A 672 -1.75 28.08 13.24
C ILE A 672 -2.23 29.41 12.63
N THR A 673 -1.68 29.83 11.50
CA THR A 673 -2.02 31.09 10.81
C THR A 673 -3.51 31.20 10.57
N ARG A 674 -4.13 30.13 10.05
CA ARG A 674 -5.58 30.07 9.82
C ARG A 674 -6.37 30.23 11.12
N ARG A 675 -5.93 29.59 12.20
CA ARG A 675 -6.58 29.67 13.51
C ARG A 675 -6.51 31.09 14.08
N LYS A 676 -5.33 31.71 14.08
CA LYS A 676 -5.13 33.10 14.56
C LYS A 676 -5.92 34.11 13.72
N ASN A 677 -6.00 33.93 12.40
CA ASN A 677 -6.82 34.79 11.54
C ASN A 677 -8.32 34.65 11.86
N MET A 678 -8.82 33.44 12.09
CA MET A 678 -10.20 33.21 12.51
C MET A 678 -10.48 33.80 13.90
N GLU A 679 -9.56 33.63 14.86
CA GLU A 679 -9.68 34.22 16.20
C GLU A 679 -9.75 35.76 16.13
N ARG A 680 -8.90 36.39 15.30
CA ARG A 680 -8.94 37.85 15.07
C ARG A 680 -10.26 38.30 14.41
N GLU A 681 -10.74 37.56 13.41
CA GLU A 681 -12.00 37.87 12.72
C GLU A 681 -13.20 37.74 13.68
N LEU A 682 -13.27 36.66 14.45
CA LEU A 682 -14.31 36.45 15.46
C LEU A 682 -14.29 37.54 16.53
N LYS A 683 -13.10 37.91 17.02
CA LYS A 683 -12.95 38.99 18.00
C LYS A 683 -13.47 40.32 17.45
N ARG A 684 -13.09 40.69 16.22
CA ARG A 684 -13.56 41.92 15.56
C ARG A 684 -15.07 41.92 15.30
N ARG A 685 -15.67 40.76 14.99
CA ARG A 685 -17.14 40.61 14.89
C ARG A 685 -17.84 40.79 16.23
N ALA A 686 -17.32 40.17 17.31
CA ALA A 686 -17.89 40.31 18.64
C ALA A 686 -17.84 41.76 19.13
N GLU A 687 -16.71 42.45 18.94
CA GLU A 687 -16.55 43.87 19.26
C GLU A 687 -17.58 44.73 18.48
N PHE A 688 -17.87 44.40 17.22
CA PHE A 688 -18.90 45.10 16.42
C PHE A 688 -20.33 44.83 16.92
N GLU A 689 -20.66 43.60 17.31
CA GLU A 689 -21.97 43.25 17.86
C GLU A 689 -22.23 44.02 19.16
N GLU A 690 -21.24 44.10 20.06
CA GLU A 690 -21.30 44.88 21.29
C GLU A 690 -21.50 46.38 21.02
N LEU A 691 -20.75 46.93 20.06
CA LEU A 691 -20.84 48.32 19.63
C LEU A 691 -22.24 48.66 19.11
N THR A 692 -22.79 47.80 18.25
CA THR A 692 -24.12 47.96 17.65
C THR A 692 -25.22 47.89 18.70
N ALA A 693 -25.14 46.93 19.64
CA ALA A 693 -26.08 46.80 20.74
C ALA A 693 -26.05 48.04 21.65
N THR A 694 -24.85 48.56 21.94
CA THR A 694 -24.66 49.76 22.77
C THR A 694 -25.26 50.99 22.09
N ILE A 695 -24.97 51.22 20.81
CA ILE A 695 -25.56 52.32 20.04
C ILE A 695 -27.08 52.17 20.00
N SER A 696 -27.59 51.00 19.58
CA SER A 696 -29.05 50.77 19.49
C SER A 696 -29.77 50.99 20.81
N GLY A 697 -29.19 50.50 21.93
CA GLY A 697 -29.71 50.68 23.28
C GLY A 697 -29.83 52.14 23.70
N GLY A 698 -28.84 52.97 23.33
CA GLY A 698 -28.87 54.42 23.55
C GLY A 698 -30.05 55.10 22.87
N PHE A 699 -30.54 54.57 21.75
CA PHE A 699 -31.65 55.14 20.99
C PHE A 699 -33.04 54.62 21.42
N VAL A 700 -33.17 53.64 22.32
CA VAL A 700 -34.49 53.06 22.65
C VAL A 700 -35.39 54.05 23.40
N HIS A 701 -34.87 54.78 24.40
CA HIS A 701 -35.67 55.58 25.34
C HIS A 701 -35.48 57.10 25.27
N ILE A 702 -34.70 57.60 24.33
CA ILE A 702 -34.36 59.03 24.22
C ILE A 702 -35.39 59.85 23.43
N VAL A 703 -35.65 61.09 23.86
CA VAL A 703 -36.70 61.95 23.32
C VAL A 703 -36.15 63.36 23.05
N GLY A 704 -36.58 64.00 21.97
CA GLY A 704 -36.24 65.42 21.69
C GLY A 704 -34.74 65.70 21.48
N LYS A 705 -34.14 66.55 22.32
CA LYS A 705 -32.73 66.99 22.18
C LYS A 705 -31.71 65.88 22.47
N GLU A 706 -32.08 64.89 23.29
CA GLU A 706 -31.22 63.75 23.65
C GLU A 706 -30.85 62.88 22.44
N VAL A 707 -31.65 62.94 21.35
CA VAL A 707 -31.36 62.25 20.09
C VAL A 707 -30.10 62.80 19.42
N GLU A 708 -29.84 64.11 19.51
CA GLU A 708 -28.63 64.70 18.91
C GLU A 708 -27.37 64.27 19.66
N GLU A 709 -27.44 64.24 21.00
CA GLU A 709 -26.34 63.78 21.86
C GLU A 709 -26.04 62.28 21.64
N ALA A 710 -27.07 61.46 21.48
CA ALA A 710 -26.90 60.04 21.16
C ALA A 710 -26.29 59.80 19.78
N ILE A 711 -26.59 60.67 18.79
CA ILE A 711 -25.92 60.64 17.48
C ILE A 711 -24.44 61.00 17.62
N ASP A 712 -24.10 62.05 18.38
CA ASP A 712 -22.71 62.45 18.59
C ASP A 712 -21.89 61.32 19.24
N GLU A 713 -22.43 60.66 20.27
CA GLU A 713 -21.78 59.53 20.93
C GLU A 713 -21.63 58.32 19.99
N ALA A 714 -22.64 58.04 19.17
CA ALA A 714 -22.59 56.95 18.19
C ALA A 714 -21.55 57.23 17.09
N LEU A 715 -21.44 58.48 16.60
CA LEU A 715 -20.41 58.88 15.63
C LEU A 715 -19.01 58.76 16.23
N ASN A 716 -18.82 59.17 17.49
CA ASN A 716 -17.54 59.05 18.19
C ASN A 716 -17.08 57.60 18.32
N ARG A 717 -17.98 56.73 18.81
CA ARG A 717 -17.69 55.30 18.97
C ARG A 717 -17.42 54.61 17.64
N MET A 718 -18.21 54.90 16.61
CA MET A 718 -17.95 54.32 15.29
C MET A 718 -16.68 54.86 14.65
N GLY A 719 -16.41 56.16 14.80
CA GLY A 719 -15.21 56.80 14.29
C GLY A 719 -13.94 56.15 14.83
N MET A 720 -13.88 55.93 16.15
CA MET A 720 -12.77 55.24 16.81
C MET A 720 -12.65 53.77 16.40
N PHE A 721 -13.77 53.04 16.32
CA PHE A 721 -13.73 51.62 15.94
C PHE A 721 -13.34 51.39 14.48
N MET A 722 -13.84 52.25 13.58
CA MET A 722 -13.53 52.19 12.16
C MET A 722 -12.15 52.79 11.83
N ASP A 723 -11.55 53.56 12.74
CA ASP A 723 -10.29 54.26 12.55
C ASP A 723 -10.35 55.18 11.31
N VAL A 724 -11.34 56.09 11.29
CA VAL A 724 -11.59 57.06 10.21
C VAL A 724 -11.33 58.49 10.70
N ASP A 725 -11.08 59.42 9.77
CA ASP A 725 -10.69 60.78 10.14
C ASP A 725 -11.93 61.63 10.53
N ARG A 726 -13.06 61.43 9.84
CA ARG A 726 -14.33 62.11 10.12
C ARG A 726 -15.52 61.19 9.96
N MET A 727 -16.54 61.38 10.79
CA MET A 727 -17.89 60.83 10.60
C MET A 727 -18.94 61.93 10.76
N TYR A 728 -20.00 61.90 9.95
CA TYR A 728 -21.07 62.90 10.01
C TYR A 728 -22.43 62.35 9.64
N VAL A 729 -23.45 63.10 10.02
CA VAL A 729 -24.85 62.89 9.64
C VAL A 729 -25.35 64.12 8.91
N PHE A 730 -25.77 63.94 7.66
CA PHE A 730 -26.50 64.95 6.90
C PHE A 730 -27.99 64.63 6.88
N VAL A 731 -28.80 65.68 7.02
CA VAL A 731 -30.26 65.58 7.04
C VAL A 731 -30.83 66.41 5.90
N PHE A 732 -31.75 65.84 5.13
CA PHE A 732 -32.40 66.54 4.02
C PHE A 732 -33.55 67.45 4.50
N GLN A 733 -33.68 68.62 3.87
CA GLN A 733 -34.68 69.67 4.12
C GLN A 733 -35.25 70.24 2.81
N GLU A 734 -36.31 71.05 2.93
CA GLU A 734 -36.96 71.76 1.81
C GLU A 734 -37.39 70.86 0.64
N SER A 735 -38.14 69.79 0.93
CA SER A 735 -38.52 68.77 -0.06
C SER A 735 -37.31 68.09 -0.70
N ASP A 736 -36.31 67.77 0.11
CA ASP A 736 -35.07 67.07 -0.25
C ASP A 736 -34.26 67.80 -1.32
N ARG A 737 -34.12 69.13 -1.18
CA ARG A 737 -33.27 69.98 -2.05
C ARG A 737 -32.00 70.45 -1.36
N ILE A 738 -32.02 70.59 -0.03
CA ILE A 738 -30.88 71.03 0.77
C ILE A 738 -30.47 69.92 1.73
N ALA A 739 -29.17 69.66 1.84
CA ALA A 739 -28.58 68.77 2.83
C ALA A 739 -27.82 69.60 3.89
N ARG A 740 -28.13 69.36 5.16
CA ARG A 740 -27.50 70.05 6.29
C ARG A 740 -26.69 69.09 7.15
N ASN A 741 -25.44 69.43 7.46
CA ASN A 741 -24.63 68.68 8.42
C ASN A 741 -25.20 68.84 9.84
N SER A 742 -25.87 67.82 10.35
CA SER A 742 -26.54 67.83 11.66
C SER A 742 -25.56 67.54 12.79
N ASN A 743 -24.67 66.56 12.60
CA ASN A 743 -23.78 66.02 13.61
C ASN A 743 -22.46 65.61 12.95
N GLU A 744 -21.34 65.83 13.62
CA GLU A 744 -20.01 65.54 13.09
C GLU A 744 -19.07 65.18 14.24
N TRP A 745 -18.29 64.13 14.03
CA TRP A 745 -17.15 63.72 14.84
C TRP A 745 -15.88 63.76 13.99
N CYS A 746 -14.77 64.17 14.60
CA CYS A 746 -13.46 64.24 13.95
C CYS A 746 -12.41 63.58 14.85
N ALA A 747 -11.46 62.87 14.24
CA ALA A 747 -10.28 62.36 14.91
C ALA A 747 -9.37 63.50 15.42
N GLU A 748 -8.48 63.18 16.35
CA GLU A 748 -7.56 64.17 16.92
C GLU A 748 -6.68 64.80 15.83
N GLY A 749 -6.67 66.14 15.75
CA GLY A 749 -5.92 66.89 14.73
C GLY A 749 -6.67 67.20 13.43
N ILE A 750 -7.86 66.63 13.23
CA ILE A 750 -8.67 66.87 12.02
C ILE A 750 -9.67 68.02 12.23
N PRO A 751 -9.70 69.05 11.36
CA PRO A 751 -10.61 70.19 11.51
C PRO A 751 -12.06 69.83 11.15
N SER A 752 -12.99 70.31 11.98
CA SER A 752 -14.44 70.19 11.76
C SER A 752 -14.90 71.04 10.57
N GLN A 753 -15.81 70.49 9.76
CA GLN A 753 -16.44 71.11 8.60
C GLN A 753 -17.93 71.42 8.82
N LYS A 754 -18.48 70.98 9.97
CA LYS A 754 -19.90 71.16 10.30
C LYS A 754 -20.41 72.59 10.13
N GLY A 755 -19.62 73.59 10.53
CA GLY A 755 -20.01 75.00 10.44
C GLY A 755 -20.22 75.50 9.01
N ASP A 756 -19.42 75.01 8.07
CA ASP A 756 -19.41 75.48 6.67
C ASP A 756 -20.39 74.67 5.79
N LEU A 757 -20.71 73.43 6.19
CA LEU A 757 -21.55 72.51 5.43
C LEU A 757 -23.02 72.47 5.92
N GLN A 758 -23.65 73.63 6.13
CA GLN A 758 -25.04 73.72 6.58
C GLN A 758 -26.09 73.78 5.45
N ASP A 759 -25.76 74.33 4.28
CA ASP A 759 -26.73 74.62 3.22
C ASP A 759 -26.31 74.02 1.86
N LEU A 760 -26.02 72.72 1.83
CA LEU A 760 -25.58 72.06 0.60
C LEU A 760 -26.75 71.85 -0.36
N ASN A 761 -26.77 72.59 -1.46
CA ASN A 761 -27.74 72.40 -2.52
C ASN A 761 -27.40 71.15 -3.34
N ILE A 762 -28.34 70.22 -3.46
CA ILE A 762 -28.14 68.96 -4.19
C ILE A 762 -27.82 69.19 -5.68
N GLU A 763 -28.25 70.32 -6.26
CA GLU A 763 -27.93 70.68 -7.66
C GLU A 763 -26.43 70.98 -7.87
N ASP A 764 -25.71 71.32 -6.81
CA ASP A 764 -24.26 71.52 -6.84
C ASP A 764 -23.48 70.20 -6.79
N TYR A 765 -24.12 69.13 -6.29
CA TYR A 765 -23.60 67.77 -6.14
C TYR A 765 -24.45 66.73 -6.91
N PRO A 766 -24.62 66.89 -8.24
CA PRO A 766 -25.56 66.11 -9.02
C PRO A 766 -25.26 64.61 -9.04
N TRP A 767 -24.00 64.21 -8.84
CA TRP A 767 -23.60 62.80 -8.89
C TRP A 767 -23.67 62.12 -7.51
N SER A 768 -23.09 62.73 -6.49
CA SER A 768 -22.96 62.18 -5.14
C SER A 768 -24.26 62.30 -4.33
N LEU A 769 -24.71 63.52 -4.02
CA LEU A 769 -25.96 63.74 -3.29
C LEU A 769 -27.18 63.26 -4.09
N GLY A 770 -27.13 63.36 -5.42
CA GLY A 770 -28.16 62.81 -6.30
C GLY A 770 -28.33 61.29 -6.15
N ARG A 771 -27.23 60.54 -6.00
CA ARG A 771 -27.25 59.09 -5.73
C ARG A 771 -27.80 58.77 -4.34
N LEU A 772 -27.31 59.48 -3.32
CA LEU A 772 -27.75 59.31 -1.94
C LEU A 772 -29.25 59.59 -1.79
N ARG A 773 -29.80 60.60 -2.50
CA ARG A 773 -31.25 60.89 -2.51
C ARG A 773 -32.09 59.78 -3.14
N ARG A 774 -31.58 59.08 -4.16
CA ARG A 774 -32.21 57.86 -4.70
C ARG A 774 -32.05 56.66 -3.77
N GLY A 775 -31.30 56.83 -2.69
CA GLY A 775 -30.99 55.84 -1.69
C GLY A 775 -29.99 54.79 -2.17
N GLU A 776 -29.11 55.19 -3.09
CA GLU A 776 -27.91 54.47 -3.48
C GLU A 776 -26.76 54.86 -2.52
N SER A 777 -26.00 53.88 -2.03
CA SER A 777 -24.78 54.15 -1.24
C SER A 777 -23.67 54.71 -2.13
N LEU A 778 -22.87 55.61 -1.58
CA LEU A 778 -21.71 56.19 -2.26
C LEU A 778 -20.44 55.63 -1.61
N VAL A 779 -19.69 54.84 -2.36
CA VAL A 779 -18.43 54.24 -1.90
C VAL A 779 -17.31 54.71 -2.82
N ILE A 780 -16.37 55.46 -2.28
CA ILE A 780 -15.23 56.02 -3.02
C ILE A 780 -13.95 55.61 -2.30
N ASN A 781 -13.26 54.61 -2.86
CA ASN A 781 -11.98 54.12 -2.33
C ASN A 781 -10.82 55.09 -2.61
N SER A 782 -10.95 55.91 -3.66
CA SER A 782 -10.04 57.01 -3.94
C SER A 782 -10.75 58.08 -4.77
N VAL A 783 -10.73 59.32 -4.30
CA VAL A 783 -11.34 60.48 -4.99
C VAL A 783 -10.68 60.72 -6.35
N SER A 784 -9.38 60.43 -6.48
CA SER A 784 -8.66 60.51 -7.76
C SER A 784 -9.25 59.62 -8.86
N GLN A 785 -9.92 58.52 -8.48
CA GLN A 785 -10.47 57.49 -9.36
C GLN A 785 -11.99 57.64 -9.62
N ILE A 786 -12.60 58.76 -9.20
CA ILE A 786 -14.01 59.04 -9.50
C ILE A 786 -14.23 59.05 -11.03
N PRO A 787 -15.31 58.41 -11.52
CA PRO A 787 -15.59 58.32 -12.95
C PRO A 787 -16.01 59.69 -13.54
N PRO A 788 -15.91 59.87 -14.87
CA PRO A 788 -16.14 61.18 -15.51
C PRO A 788 -17.51 61.81 -15.22
N GLU A 789 -18.54 61.02 -14.96
CA GLU A 789 -19.87 61.51 -14.61
C GLU A 789 -19.91 62.21 -13.24
N GLY A 790 -18.92 61.97 -12.37
CA GLY A 790 -18.77 62.59 -11.05
C GLY A 790 -17.72 63.69 -10.98
N GLU A 791 -17.16 64.15 -12.11
CA GLU A 791 -16.04 65.10 -12.13
C GLU A 791 -16.36 66.45 -11.48
N LYS A 792 -17.62 66.92 -11.57
CA LYS A 792 -18.08 68.13 -10.89
C LYS A 792 -17.96 67.99 -9.37
N ASP A 793 -18.45 66.88 -8.82
CA ASP A 793 -18.41 66.55 -7.40
C ASP A 793 -16.99 66.26 -6.91
N LYS A 794 -16.16 65.63 -7.76
CA LYS A 794 -14.74 65.36 -7.48
C LYS A 794 -13.95 66.62 -7.13
N GLY A 795 -14.15 67.71 -7.89
CA GLY A 795 -13.49 68.99 -7.62
C GLY A 795 -13.77 69.52 -6.21
N ILE A 796 -15.00 69.30 -5.73
CA ILE A 796 -15.44 69.72 -4.39
C ILE A 796 -14.83 68.83 -3.30
N PHE A 797 -14.77 67.51 -3.52
CA PHE A 797 -14.11 66.59 -2.58
C PHE A 797 -12.61 66.87 -2.43
N VAL A 798 -11.93 67.21 -3.53
CA VAL A 798 -10.51 67.60 -3.53
C VAL A 798 -10.30 68.92 -2.78
N GLU A 799 -11.18 69.91 -2.97
CA GLU A 799 -11.13 71.17 -2.22
C GLU A 799 -11.36 70.96 -0.71
N GLY A 800 -12.22 70.00 -0.35
CA GLY A 800 -12.45 69.56 1.03
C GLY A 800 -11.37 68.63 1.61
N GLY A 801 -10.29 68.36 0.87
CA GLY A 801 -9.18 67.50 1.29
C GLY A 801 -9.53 66.03 1.45
N ILE A 802 -10.61 65.55 0.82
CA ILE A 802 -11.10 64.18 0.96
C ILE A 802 -10.33 63.26 0.00
N GLU A 803 -9.74 62.20 0.53
CA GLU A 803 -9.02 61.18 -0.25
C GLU A 803 -9.88 59.95 -0.53
N SER A 804 -10.75 59.56 0.40
CA SER A 804 -11.72 58.47 0.25
C SER A 804 -12.94 58.73 1.11
N LEU A 805 -14.13 58.29 0.67
CA LEU A 805 -15.37 58.53 1.40
C LEU A 805 -16.39 57.39 1.25
N LEU A 806 -17.16 57.16 2.30
CA LEU A 806 -18.27 56.22 2.37
C LEU A 806 -19.51 56.95 2.90
N CYS A 807 -20.57 57.05 2.09
CA CYS A 807 -21.86 57.59 2.53
C CYS A 807 -22.97 56.57 2.34
N ILE A 808 -23.75 56.35 3.41
CA ILE A 808 -24.90 55.45 3.44
C ILE A 808 -26.19 56.26 3.66
N PRO A 809 -27.19 56.13 2.78
CA PRO A 809 -28.46 56.82 2.93
C PRO A 809 -29.23 56.32 4.16
N MET A 810 -29.77 57.25 4.93
CA MET A 810 -30.65 57.01 6.07
C MET A 810 -32.10 56.94 5.60
N ARG A 811 -32.78 55.84 5.91
CA ARG A 811 -34.17 55.59 5.51
C ARG A 811 -35.08 55.48 6.72
N ALA A 812 -36.19 56.19 6.71
CA ALA A 812 -37.26 56.06 7.69
C ALA A 812 -38.61 56.08 6.96
N GLU A 813 -39.53 55.21 7.36
CA GLU A 813 -40.88 55.11 6.78
C GLU A 813 -40.90 54.96 5.23
N GLY A 814 -39.86 54.36 4.66
CA GLY A 814 -39.71 54.16 3.21
C GLY A 814 -39.12 55.35 2.43
N ALA A 815 -38.89 56.49 3.07
CA ALA A 815 -38.27 57.68 2.47
C ALA A 815 -36.81 57.85 2.92
N VAL A 816 -35.98 58.47 2.07
CA VAL A 816 -34.60 58.85 2.43
C VAL A 816 -34.64 60.19 3.14
N ILE A 817 -34.25 60.22 4.42
CA ILE A 817 -34.32 61.44 5.25
C ILE A 817 -32.97 62.15 5.41
N GLY A 818 -31.90 61.53 4.93
CA GLY A 818 -30.52 62.01 5.07
C GLY A 818 -29.50 60.93 4.71
N PHE A 819 -28.26 61.08 5.14
CA PHE A 819 -27.21 60.06 5.05
C PHE A 819 -26.22 60.17 6.21
N VAL A 820 -25.61 59.03 6.57
CA VAL A 820 -24.41 58.98 7.42
C VAL A 820 -23.21 58.84 6.50
N GLY A 821 -22.15 59.58 6.74
CA GLY A 821 -20.92 59.43 5.98
C GLY A 821 -19.68 59.43 6.85
N CYS A 822 -18.61 58.89 6.29
CA CYS A 822 -17.27 58.98 6.83
C CYS A 822 -16.25 59.16 5.71
N ASP A 823 -15.16 59.85 6.02
CA ASP A 823 -14.06 60.05 5.08
C ASP A 823 -12.69 60.00 5.76
N CYS A 824 -11.69 59.77 4.92
CA CYS A 824 -10.28 59.91 5.25
C CYS A 824 -9.67 61.03 4.39
N VAL A 825 -8.83 61.86 5.00
CA VAL A 825 -8.20 63.05 4.42
C VAL A 825 -6.68 62.92 4.30
N GLU A 826 -6.05 62.01 5.05
CA GLU A 826 -4.59 61.82 4.98
C GLU A 826 -4.18 60.77 3.94
N ASN A 827 -4.85 59.62 3.94
CA ASN A 827 -4.55 58.50 3.06
C ASN A 827 -5.83 57.90 2.46
N PRO A 828 -5.85 57.58 1.15
CA PRO A 828 -6.99 56.92 0.55
C PRO A 828 -7.15 55.49 1.11
N ARG A 829 -8.38 55.15 1.50
CA ARG A 829 -8.75 53.87 2.10
C ARG A 829 -9.72 53.11 1.20
N SER A 830 -9.52 51.80 1.10
CA SER A 830 -10.51 50.90 0.50
C SER A 830 -11.52 50.43 1.54
N TRP A 831 -12.82 50.53 1.22
CA TRP A 831 -13.90 50.15 2.13
C TRP A 831 -14.30 48.68 1.92
N SER A 832 -14.26 47.90 2.99
CA SER A 832 -14.72 46.50 2.99
C SER A 832 -16.25 46.40 3.02
N GLU A 833 -16.76 45.28 2.52
CA GLU A 833 -18.20 44.95 2.59
C GLU A 833 -18.72 44.90 4.04
N ASP A 834 -17.87 44.49 4.98
CA ASP A 834 -18.20 44.53 6.40
C ASP A 834 -18.38 45.98 6.88
N GLU A 835 -17.43 46.87 6.60
CA GLU A 835 -17.53 48.29 7.01
C GLU A 835 -18.76 48.99 6.41
N ILE A 836 -19.09 48.70 5.15
CA ILE A 836 -20.30 49.21 4.49
C ILE A 836 -21.57 48.72 5.23
N ARG A 837 -21.60 47.46 5.66
CA ARG A 837 -22.70 46.91 6.47
C ARG A 837 -22.77 47.57 7.83
N MET A 838 -21.64 47.79 8.50
CA MET A 838 -21.59 48.42 9.82
C MET A 838 -22.20 49.82 9.80
N VAL A 839 -21.74 50.69 8.89
CA VAL A 839 -22.26 52.06 8.75
C VAL A 839 -23.74 52.05 8.39
N ARG A 840 -24.21 51.07 7.62
CA ARG A 840 -25.63 50.93 7.27
C ARG A 840 -26.51 50.61 8.46
N VAL A 841 -26.09 49.70 9.34
CA VAL A 841 -26.86 49.38 10.55
C VAL A 841 -26.98 50.61 11.45
N VAL A 842 -25.88 51.34 11.65
CA VAL A 842 -25.88 52.56 12.45
C VAL A 842 -26.73 53.65 11.80
N ALA A 843 -26.68 53.80 10.47
CA ALA A 843 -27.53 54.72 9.72
C ALA A 843 -29.02 54.43 9.90
N GLU A 844 -29.44 53.17 9.96
CA GLU A 844 -30.83 52.78 10.22
C GLU A 844 -31.28 53.12 11.65
N VAL A 845 -30.41 52.88 12.65
CA VAL A 845 -30.69 53.25 14.06
C VAL A 845 -30.85 54.77 14.19
N MET A 846 -29.92 55.54 13.64
CA MET A 846 -29.98 57.01 13.64
C MET A 846 -31.21 57.53 12.89
N ALA A 847 -31.54 56.93 11.75
CA ALA A 847 -32.70 57.31 10.96
C ALA A 847 -34.02 57.17 11.75
N ASN A 848 -34.19 56.05 12.46
CA ASN A 848 -35.36 55.80 13.28
C ASN A 848 -35.45 56.79 14.47
N GLY A 849 -34.32 57.09 15.12
CA GLY A 849 -34.26 58.11 16.18
C GLY A 849 -34.66 59.50 15.68
N LEU A 850 -34.12 59.92 14.54
CA LEU A 850 -34.45 61.22 13.92
C LEU A 850 -35.90 61.30 13.45
N ALA A 851 -36.44 60.22 12.88
CA ALA A 851 -37.84 60.16 12.47
C ALA A 851 -38.78 60.29 13.67
N ARG A 852 -38.48 59.58 14.77
CA ARG A 852 -39.24 59.68 16.02
C ARG A 852 -39.24 61.11 16.57
N LYS A 853 -38.07 61.76 16.65
CA LYS A 853 -37.95 63.16 17.06
C LYS A 853 -38.82 64.08 16.22
N ARG A 854 -38.77 63.95 14.89
CA ARG A 854 -39.56 64.77 13.96
C ARG A 854 -41.07 64.58 14.15
N ALA A 855 -41.52 63.34 14.35
CA ALA A 855 -42.92 63.04 14.61
C ALA A 855 -43.41 63.68 15.92
N GLU A 856 -42.62 63.62 16.98
CA GLU A 856 -42.93 64.25 18.27
C GLU A 856 -42.98 65.78 18.15
N GLU A 857 -42.01 66.41 17.48
CA GLU A 857 -42.01 67.85 17.23
C GLU A 857 -43.20 68.30 16.37
N ALA A 858 -43.65 67.47 15.43
CA ALA A 858 -44.85 67.73 14.64
C ALA A 858 -46.11 67.73 15.53
N VAL A 859 -46.24 66.73 16.41
CA VAL A 859 -47.35 66.64 17.39
C VAL A 859 -47.35 67.84 18.34
N VAL A 860 -46.17 68.26 18.84
CA VAL A 860 -46.05 69.45 19.70
C VAL A 860 -46.43 70.73 18.95
N ARG A 861 -45.96 70.91 17.71
CA ARG A 861 -46.31 72.07 16.87
C ARG A 861 -47.80 72.13 16.57
N GLU A 862 -48.42 70.99 16.24
CA GLU A 862 -49.86 70.92 15.95
C GLU A 862 -50.69 71.22 17.19
N ARG A 863 -50.29 70.69 18.35
CA ARG A 863 -50.88 71.04 19.65
C ARG A 863 -50.74 72.54 19.94
N ASP A 864 -49.57 73.13 19.76
CA ASP A 864 -49.34 74.56 19.99
C ASP A 864 -50.10 75.45 18.99
N LEU A 865 -50.31 74.98 17.77
CA LEU A 865 -51.12 75.68 16.76
C LEU A 865 -52.60 75.65 17.13
N VAL A 866 -53.10 74.51 17.62
CA VAL A 866 -54.48 74.37 18.14
C VAL A 866 -54.70 75.25 19.37
N VAL A 867 -53.72 75.31 20.30
CA VAL A 867 -53.78 76.20 21.46
C VAL A 867 -53.77 77.68 21.03
N ARG A 868 -52.90 78.08 20.10
CA ARG A 868 -52.88 79.46 19.57
C ARG A 868 -54.15 79.84 18.81
N LEU A 869 -54.74 78.92 18.06
CA LEU A 869 -56.02 79.14 17.38
C LEU A 869 -57.17 79.30 18.38
N ALA A 870 -57.17 78.54 19.48
CA ALA A 870 -58.15 78.67 20.56
C ALA A 870 -58.06 80.03 21.28
N ASP A 871 -56.86 80.57 21.51
CA ASP A 871 -56.63 81.86 22.17
C ASP A 871 -56.92 83.10 21.27
N THR A 872 -57.14 82.90 19.96
CA THR A 872 -57.47 83.99 19.00
C THR A 872 -58.95 84.13 18.66
N THR A 873 -59.84 83.42 19.36
CA THR A 873 -61.29 83.55 19.21
C THR A 873 -61.83 84.48 20.32
N PRO A 874 -62.46 85.63 19.99
CA PRO A 874 -62.96 86.58 21.00
C PRO A 874 -64.16 86.05 21.80
#